data_AF-A0A7C3E7E7-F1
#
_entry.id   AF-A0A7C3E7E7-F1
#
_cell.length_a   1.000
_cell.length_b   1.000
_cell.length_c   1.000
_cell.angle_alpha   90.00
_cell.angle_beta   90.00
_cell.angle_gamma   90.00
#
_symmetry.space_group_name_H-M   'P 1'
#
loop_
_entity.id
_entity.type
_entity.pdbx_description
1 polymer ?
#
loop_
_entity_poly.entity_id
_entity_poly.type
_entity_poly.pdbx_seq_one_letter_code
_entity_poly.pdbx_strand_id
1 'polypeptide(L)'
;MQIFEGATAGGVFQGICGPAGEVGESRRGKGGSASMLLAHAVRSGMVRHSSAGMRRRRFGHGSRKEMIMSKVPQAGKGRVRQWRTAGEWGRSVGAARRRYGEPALAGTSAMMLGYAVGISIMLTVASSRAVPLPFYDGFGYPEGNLNAVATPVWVVGNGSTTFEIAVSNLAALTGPAGFAPSTGRGVRRAPSGTARRSVLAFTPVVAVPGNTVYVSFLLQVVTPPTGTELIGYLDNNNTSQGAPQCGIFVAAGPRLGIGKKSSAPGFLMSSNLGPGTHLVVARYTFQSGNDAVDLWVDPPASTFGLMEPPPPIGGATGGSDPAQLEYFQIVTSAGAGSVMYLDEFRIGTRWAEVVPQGDGPGGGGGDGVVEGPGMEAVGMTPDGVVVVGSRGTPGGFVQILGSPDPFLPLANWMLVNYGTFDAGGRVVFTNPVCPALPRAYYRLRVGDSSTKLDPPSILMPPQRVTVSPGDPVRLSVSARGPLLQYLWFRNGEPVRGATRSVLEIPAVQEEDAGEYRVMVANPGGYVISAPATLAVANEPPRILAEPVDQTTFEGGSVVFVVEAAGTEPLEYQWYFSEGELLPGETNGVLSLRGVRADRAGPYWVLVRNAFGSVRSRAALLQVEATPGGLPPTNVMGWAAFAGVTGGNHGGNTNSVIVTDYAAFRAAVRLPQPLHILVSGTIVSTENYTYVYGPNKTILGLGTNAAFVGNLRIHATNLIVRNLHFSNPRSGYDTLTIDSGSGGTGRIVWVDHCTFYNAPDGALDITKGADYVTVSWCKFHYAPAPPGQTTHEFVNLIGSSDSDNYPFRVTFHHNWYGEGCRERMPSVRFGRVHVFNNFYDCRYNNYCIRTRIDAEVLVENNYFLNVQNPWERYVTGGTPGKLRAVGNILNNCTWSATWTRGVQLIPGEDELGPELNPPPYPYVMHEAAAVPFYVQNYAGAGKWPFGP
;
A
#
# COMPACT_ATOMS: atom_id res chain seq x y z
N MET A 1 7.43 14.06 52.77
CA MET A 1 7.44 14.65 54.13
C MET A 1 8.70 14.14 54.82
N GLN A 2 9.50 15.04 55.41
CA GLN A 2 10.57 14.87 56.42
C GLN A 2 10.71 13.48 57.10
N ILE A 3 11.89 12.96 57.53
CA ILE A 3 13.06 13.64 58.15
C ILE A 3 14.29 12.66 58.38
N PHE A 4 15.50 13.20 58.63
CA PHE A 4 16.76 12.63 59.25
C PHE A 4 17.50 11.41 58.61
N GLU A 5 18.77 11.55 58.16
CA GLU A 5 20.11 11.45 58.85
C GLU A 5 20.67 10.00 58.95
N GLY A 6 21.97 9.70 58.79
CA GLY A 6 23.14 10.51 58.41
C GLY A 6 24.48 9.77 58.67
N ALA A 7 25.57 10.16 57.98
CA ALA A 7 27.00 9.79 58.21
C ALA A 7 27.45 8.33 57.93
N THR A 8 28.69 7.98 57.51
CA THR A 8 29.92 8.64 56.96
C THR A 8 30.88 7.52 56.49
N ALA A 9 31.88 7.64 55.60
CA ALA A 9 32.23 8.63 54.57
C ALA A 9 33.44 8.14 53.72
N GLY A 10 33.55 8.60 52.46
CA GLY A 10 34.83 8.81 51.76
C GLY A 10 35.27 7.74 50.75
N GLY A 11 35.75 8.07 49.54
CA GLY A 11 35.73 9.37 48.85
C GLY A 11 36.66 9.41 47.62
N VAL A 12 36.44 10.39 46.72
CA VAL A 12 37.47 11.05 45.85
C VAL A 12 38.10 10.19 44.73
N PHE A 13 38.22 10.59 43.44
CA PHE A 13 37.77 11.76 42.64
C PHE A 13 37.78 11.39 41.13
N GLN A 14 37.43 12.37 40.27
CA GLN A 14 37.71 12.55 38.82
C GLN A 14 38.72 11.62 38.09
N GLY A 15 38.60 11.33 36.78
CA GLY A 15 37.62 11.74 35.77
C GLY A 15 38.22 11.92 34.35
N ILE A 16 37.34 12.16 33.36
CA ILE A 16 37.59 12.88 32.08
C ILE A 16 38.31 12.12 30.92
N CYS A 17 37.74 12.30 29.71
CA CYS A 17 38.25 12.05 28.35
C CYS A 17 38.44 10.61 27.80
N GLY A 18 37.85 10.36 26.61
CA GLY A 18 38.39 9.43 25.60
C GLY A 18 39.35 10.18 24.64
N PRO A 19 39.53 9.79 23.36
CA PRO A 19 38.90 8.68 22.61
C PRO A 19 39.91 7.81 21.79
N ALA A 20 39.36 6.86 21.01
CA ALA A 20 39.95 6.24 19.80
C ALA A 20 41.24 5.38 19.94
N GLY A 21 41.55 4.58 18.90
CA GLY A 21 42.87 3.92 18.76
C GLY A 21 42.89 2.39 18.57
N GLU A 22 42.22 1.92 17.52
CA GLU A 22 42.69 0.95 16.50
C GLU A 22 43.99 0.09 16.70
N VAL A 23 43.97 -1.12 16.09
CA VAL A 23 45.10 -2.04 15.76
C VAL A 23 45.77 -2.80 16.93
N GLY A 24 46.10 -4.09 16.72
CA GLY A 24 47.02 -4.79 17.63
C GLY A 24 47.06 -6.32 17.59
N GLU A 25 47.39 -6.90 16.43
CA GLU A 25 47.60 -8.34 16.25
C GLU A 25 48.55 -9.03 17.27
N SER A 26 48.13 -10.23 17.70
CA SER A 26 48.92 -11.49 17.68
C SER A 26 49.52 -12.14 18.94
N ARG A 27 49.28 -13.47 18.98
CA ARG A 27 50.22 -14.57 19.31
C ARG A 27 50.64 -14.90 20.76
N ARG A 28 50.21 -16.12 21.13
CA ARG A 28 50.97 -17.26 21.68
C ARG A 28 51.35 -17.27 23.18
N GLY A 29 51.10 -18.43 23.81
CA GLY A 29 51.64 -18.83 25.11
C GLY A 29 50.63 -19.67 25.91
N LYS A 30 50.36 -20.93 25.56
CA LYS A 30 51.01 -22.15 26.09
C LYS A 30 51.05 -22.28 27.63
N GLY A 31 50.37 -23.31 28.15
CA GLY A 31 51.01 -24.31 29.03
C GLY A 31 50.45 -24.46 30.47
N GLY A 32 50.36 -25.72 30.93
CA GLY A 32 50.08 -26.12 32.33
C GLY A 32 48.59 -26.18 32.67
N SER A 33 47.91 -27.31 32.89
CA SER A 33 48.28 -28.67 33.33
C SER A 33 48.75 -28.80 34.79
N ALA A 34 47.79 -28.95 35.71
CA ALA A 34 47.76 -29.86 36.87
C ALA A 34 46.35 -29.76 37.50
N SER A 35 45.55 -30.80 37.75
CA SER A 35 45.80 -32.09 38.39
C SER A 35 46.10 -31.99 39.89
N MET A 36 45.07 -32.07 40.74
CA MET A 36 44.92 -33.09 41.79
C MET A 36 43.51 -32.97 42.43
N LEU A 37 42.71 -34.00 42.72
CA LEU A 37 42.85 -35.30 43.43
C LEU A 37 42.33 -35.24 44.88
N LEU A 38 41.25 -36.00 45.10
CA LEU A 38 40.75 -36.73 46.30
C LEU A 38 39.22 -36.50 46.44
N ALA A 39 38.33 -37.47 46.25
CA ALA A 39 38.26 -38.87 46.74
C ALA A 39 37.86 -38.99 48.22
N HIS A 40 36.57 -39.27 48.47
CA HIS A 40 36.04 -40.34 49.33
C HIS A 40 34.49 -40.22 49.41
N ALA A 41 33.73 -41.20 49.92
CA ALA A 41 33.42 -42.52 49.35
C ALA A 41 32.32 -43.20 50.22
N VAL A 42 31.48 -44.04 49.60
CA VAL A 42 30.61 -45.11 50.18
C VAL A 42 29.52 -44.74 51.22
N ARG A 43 28.24 -45.00 50.86
CA ARG A 43 27.30 -45.98 51.49
C ARG A 43 25.87 -45.69 51.00
N SER A 44 25.28 -46.50 50.12
CA SER A 44 24.57 -47.77 50.38
C SER A 44 23.24 -47.61 51.14
N GLY A 45 22.11 -47.79 50.44
CA GLY A 45 20.76 -47.76 51.01
C GLY A 45 19.72 -48.26 50.01
N MET A 46 19.54 -49.58 49.93
CA MET A 46 18.55 -50.25 49.08
C MET A 46 17.35 -50.68 49.94
N VAL A 47 16.10 -50.66 49.42
CA VAL A 47 15.04 -51.70 49.58
C VAL A 47 13.63 -51.24 49.11
N ARG A 48 13.18 -51.88 48.01
CA ARG A 48 11.85 -52.46 47.67
C ARG A 48 10.50 -51.72 47.81
N HIS A 49 9.84 -51.61 46.65
CA HIS A 49 8.47 -52.09 46.30
C HIS A 49 7.32 -52.18 47.32
N SER A 50 6.15 -51.69 46.88
CA SER A 50 4.92 -52.53 46.74
C SER A 50 4.00 -51.99 45.62
N SER A 51 2.98 -52.75 45.22
CA SER A 51 2.26 -52.57 43.94
C SER A 51 0.75 -52.92 44.00
N ALA A 52 0.01 -52.58 42.93
CA ALA A 52 -1.38 -52.93 42.61
C ALA A 52 -2.50 -52.26 43.46
N GLY A 53 -3.72 -52.08 42.96
CA GLY A 53 -4.21 -52.29 41.59
C GLY A 53 -5.69 -51.88 41.36
N MET A 54 -5.93 -51.22 40.23
CA MET A 54 -6.94 -51.58 39.21
C MET A 54 -8.33 -52.11 39.63
N ARG A 55 -9.40 -51.37 39.28
CA ARG A 55 -10.54 -51.88 38.46
C ARG A 55 -11.40 -50.77 37.86
N ARG A 56 -12.30 -51.14 36.94
CA ARG A 56 -12.74 -50.34 35.77
C ARG A 56 -14.22 -50.64 35.44
N ARG A 57 -14.87 -49.73 34.68
CA ARG A 57 -16.13 -49.93 33.89
C ARG A 57 -17.46 -49.95 34.70
N ARG A 58 -18.66 -49.66 34.16
CA ARG A 58 -19.14 -49.60 32.73
C ARG A 58 -20.46 -48.76 32.59
N PHE A 59 -20.54 -47.90 31.55
CA PHE A 59 -21.63 -47.72 30.54
C PHE A 59 -23.13 -47.40 30.86
N GLY A 60 -23.73 -46.54 29.99
CA GLY A 60 -25.14 -46.62 29.51
C GLY A 60 -26.05 -45.40 29.82
N HIS A 61 -26.20 -44.36 28.96
CA HIS A 61 -27.13 -44.20 27.81
C HIS A 61 -28.66 -44.28 28.09
N GLY A 62 -29.46 -43.24 27.73
CA GLY A 62 -30.92 -43.40 27.49
C GLY A 62 -31.91 -42.21 27.72
N SER A 63 -32.01 -41.26 26.78
CA SER A 63 -33.25 -40.60 26.27
C SER A 63 -34.45 -40.08 27.13
N ARG A 64 -34.80 -38.80 26.89
CA ARG A 64 -36.14 -38.18 26.60
C ARG A 64 -37.30 -38.06 27.64
N LYS A 65 -37.68 -36.77 27.85
CA LYS A 65 -39.02 -36.12 27.88
C LYS A 65 -40.10 -36.39 28.97
N GLU A 66 -40.44 -35.26 29.63
CA GLU A 66 -41.78 -34.68 29.91
C GLU A 66 -42.65 -35.05 31.14
N MET A 67 -43.02 -33.95 31.85
CA MET A 67 -44.35 -33.58 32.40
C MET A 67 -44.61 -33.73 33.92
N ILE A 68 -45.07 -32.64 34.55
CA ILE A 68 -46.33 -32.50 35.32
C ILE A 68 -46.52 -31.04 35.81
N MET A 69 -47.79 -30.63 35.98
CA MET A 69 -48.27 -29.24 36.20
C MET A 69 -48.38 -28.83 37.69
N SER A 70 -48.55 -27.52 37.97
CA SER A 70 -49.77 -27.06 38.67
C SER A 70 -50.08 -25.54 38.62
N LYS A 71 -51.23 -25.22 38.02
CA LYS A 71 -52.26 -24.21 38.38
C LYS A 71 -52.01 -22.68 38.33
N VAL A 72 -53.06 -22.02 37.83
CA VAL A 72 -53.38 -20.58 37.69
C VAL A 72 -54.79 -20.39 38.31
N PRO A 73 -55.16 -19.21 38.88
CA PRO A 73 -56.13 -18.30 38.22
C PRO A 73 -55.71 -16.81 38.33
N GLN A 74 -55.72 -16.04 37.24
CA GLN A 74 -56.76 -15.03 36.85
C GLN A 74 -56.95 -13.83 37.80
N ALA A 75 -57.38 -12.63 37.37
CA ALA A 75 -57.35 -11.89 36.09
C ALA A 75 -57.99 -10.51 36.37
N GLY A 76 -57.56 -9.42 35.71
CA GLY A 76 -58.24 -8.11 35.90
C GLY A 76 -57.63 -6.95 35.13
N LYS A 77 -58.36 -6.42 34.15
CA LYS A 77 -57.97 -5.25 33.33
C LYS A 77 -58.44 -3.94 33.99
N GLY A 78 -57.70 -2.85 33.83
CA GLY A 78 -58.14 -1.50 34.22
C GLY A 78 -57.38 -0.40 33.47
N ARG A 79 -58.09 0.62 32.97
CA ARG A 79 -57.56 1.71 32.11
C ARG A 79 -57.75 3.09 32.79
N VAL A 80 -56.74 3.95 32.67
CA VAL A 80 -56.81 5.41 32.42
C VAL A 80 -57.66 6.29 33.37
N ARG A 81 -57.03 7.27 34.06
CA ARG A 81 -57.25 8.74 33.86
C ARG A 81 -56.39 9.61 34.78
N GLN A 82 -56.04 10.81 34.29
CA GLN A 82 -55.47 11.92 35.06
C GLN A 82 -56.53 12.55 35.98
N TRP A 83 -56.10 13.35 36.98
CA TRP A 83 -56.47 14.78 37.09
C TRP A 83 -55.45 15.55 37.96
N ARG A 84 -55.33 16.87 37.76
CA ARG A 84 -54.38 17.78 38.41
C ARG A 84 -54.95 18.47 39.66
N THR A 85 -54.05 19.06 40.45
CA THR A 85 -54.06 20.40 41.16
C THR A 85 -53.65 20.29 42.64
N ALA A 86 -53.08 21.30 43.31
CA ALA A 86 -52.27 22.47 42.91
C ALA A 86 -51.60 23.02 44.21
N GLY A 87 -50.56 23.87 44.12
CA GLY A 87 -49.96 24.51 45.30
C GLY A 87 -48.58 25.13 45.09
N GLU A 88 -48.54 26.37 44.59
CA GLU A 88 -47.33 27.22 44.55
C GLU A 88 -47.20 28.06 45.84
N TRP A 89 -46.02 28.60 46.17
CA TRP A 89 -45.70 30.07 46.19
C TRP A 89 -44.35 30.44 46.86
N GLY A 90 -43.69 31.51 46.35
CA GLY A 90 -42.50 32.20 46.92
C GLY A 90 -41.12 31.61 46.52
N ARG A 91 -40.16 32.25 45.82
CA ARG A 91 -39.64 33.65 45.73
C ARG A 91 -39.08 34.19 47.07
N SER A 92 -37.94 34.90 47.18
CA SER A 92 -37.07 35.58 46.19
C SER A 92 -35.61 35.87 46.66
N VAL A 93 -34.64 35.86 45.72
CA VAL A 93 -33.66 36.95 45.37
C VAL A 93 -32.59 37.49 46.37
N GLY A 94 -31.35 37.67 45.88
CA GLY A 94 -30.28 38.55 46.43
C GLY A 94 -28.86 37.93 46.38
N ALA A 95 -28.04 38.04 45.31
CA ALA A 95 -27.31 39.21 44.77
C ALA A 95 -26.03 39.64 45.54
N ALA A 96 -24.83 39.39 44.99
CA ALA A 96 -23.62 40.22 45.16
C ALA A 96 -22.50 39.87 44.14
N ARG A 97 -21.71 40.86 43.72
CA ARG A 97 -20.49 40.74 42.88
C ARG A 97 -19.24 40.96 43.75
N ARG A 98 -18.08 40.37 43.39
CA ARG A 98 -16.86 41.10 42.90
C ARG A 98 -15.64 40.19 42.69
N ARG A 99 -14.69 40.69 41.89
CA ARG A 99 -13.39 40.10 41.49
C ARG A 99 -12.31 40.30 42.57
N TYR A 100 -11.23 39.51 42.52
CA TYR A 100 -9.85 39.91 42.16
C TYR A 100 -8.82 38.85 42.64
N GLY A 101 -7.75 38.59 41.87
CA GLY A 101 -6.59 37.81 42.36
C GLY A 101 -5.97 36.84 41.34
N GLU A 102 -4.99 37.32 40.58
CA GLU A 102 -3.91 36.53 39.93
C GLU A 102 -2.90 36.02 41.00
N PRO A 103 -1.90 35.13 40.71
CA PRO A 103 -1.23 34.93 39.42
C PRO A 103 -0.94 33.46 38.99
N ALA A 104 -0.42 33.31 37.78
CA ALA A 104 0.37 32.16 37.34
C ALA A 104 1.86 32.53 37.25
N LEU A 105 2.78 31.57 37.46
CA LEU A 105 4.07 31.44 36.75
C LEU A 105 4.93 30.28 37.28
N ALA A 106 5.95 29.92 36.47
CA ALA A 106 6.95 28.86 36.64
C ALA A 106 6.41 27.40 36.52
N GLY A 107 6.92 26.56 35.61
CA GLY A 107 7.91 26.75 34.55
C GLY A 107 8.90 25.60 34.45
N THR A 108 9.44 25.37 33.25
CA THR A 108 10.57 24.45 32.93
C THR A 108 10.33 22.95 33.17
N SER A 109 10.99 22.01 32.49
CA SER A 109 11.65 21.98 31.17
C SER A 109 12.05 20.53 30.88
N ALA A 110 12.08 20.12 29.61
CA ALA A 110 12.72 18.90 29.11
C ALA A 110 12.13 17.56 29.65
N MET A 111 12.37 16.39 29.04
CA MET A 111 13.19 16.02 27.87
C MET A 111 12.45 14.86 27.17
N MET A 112 12.06 14.94 25.89
CA MET A 112 12.85 14.79 24.65
C MET A 112 13.36 13.36 24.36
N LEU A 113 13.19 12.96 23.09
CA LEU A 113 13.66 11.75 22.38
C LEU A 113 12.93 10.41 22.66
N GLY A 114 12.59 9.59 21.65
CA GLY A 114 12.59 9.86 20.19
C GLY A 114 12.82 8.62 19.31
N TYR A 115 12.81 8.85 17.98
CA TYR A 115 13.29 7.97 16.88
C TYR A 115 12.49 6.67 16.59
N ALA A 116 12.35 6.15 15.35
CA ALA A 116 12.54 6.71 13.99
C ALA A 116 12.14 5.71 12.87
N VAL A 117 11.76 6.22 11.66
CA VAL A 117 11.99 5.64 10.29
C VAL A 117 11.34 4.26 9.94
N GLY A 118 10.77 3.99 8.75
CA GLY A 118 10.48 4.75 7.52
C GLY A 118 10.36 3.84 6.25
N ILE A 119 10.12 4.41 5.05
CA ILE A 119 10.49 3.87 3.68
C ILE A 119 9.63 2.67 3.13
N SER A 120 9.12 2.58 1.88
CA SER A 120 9.22 3.39 0.63
C SER A 120 8.22 3.02 -0.52
N ILE A 121 7.81 4.03 -1.34
CA ILE A 121 7.80 4.15 -2.85
C ILE A 121 7.21 2.97 -3.71
N MET A 122 6.35 3.08 -4.76
CA MET A 122 6.24 3.84 -6.05
C MET A 122 4.73 3.87 -6.48
N LEU A 123 4.20 4.61 -7.48
CA LEU A 123 4.75 5.31 -8.65
C LEU A 123 3.79 6.44 -9.08
N THR A 124 4.28 7.63 -9.44
CA THR A 124 3.48 8.65 -10.14
C THR A 124 4.37 9.49 -11.05
N VAL A 125 4.08 9.48 -12.35
CA VAL A 125 4.68 10.42 -13.32
C VAL A 125 3.58 10.95 -14.23
N ALA A 126 3.08 12.14 -13.90
CA ALA A 126 2.40 13.02 -14.85
C ALA A 126 2.61 14.47 -14.38
N SER A 127 3.26 15.23 -15.24
CA SER A 127 3.76 16.59 -15.10
C SER A 127 2.73 17.66 -14.69
N SER A 128 3.25 18.67 -13.98
CA SER A 128 2.83 20.08 -14.04
C SER A 128 1.33 20.41 -13.91
N ARG A 129 0.95 20.69 -12.65
CA ARG A 129 -0.05 21.69 -12.23
C ARG A 129 -0.46 22.67 -13.33
N ALA A 130 -1.75 22.67 -13.69
CA ALA A 130 -2.38 23.91 -14.15
C ALA A 130 -2.36 24.91 -12.98
N VAL A 131 -1.69 26.04 -13.15
CA VAL A 131 -1.77 27.15 -12.20
C VAL A 131 -3.13 27.82 -12.41
N PRO A 132 -4.03 27.84 -11.41
CA PRO A 132 -5.27 28.61 -11.54
C PRO A 132 -4.91 30.10 -11.51
N LEU A 133 -4.88 30.72 -12.68
CA LEU A 133 -4.83 32.18 -12.80
C LEU A 133 -6.23 32.76 -12.51
N PRO A 134 -6.29 33.96 -11.91
CA PRO A 134 -7.55 34.51 -11.42
C PRO A 134 -8.46 34.93 -12.57
N PHE A 135 -9.62 34.28 -12.69
CA PHE A 135 -10.80 34.89 -13.31
C PHE A 135 -11.11 36.20 -12.57
N TYR A 136 -11.19 37.31 -13.31
CA TYR A 136 -11.48 38.63 -12.74
C TYR A 136 -12.55 39.37 -13.56
N ASP A 137 -13.79 38.89 -13.51
CA ASP A 137 -14.93 39.76 -13.79
C ASP A 137 -15.26 40.57 -12.53
N GLY A 138 -14.53 41.66 -12.35
CA GLY A 138 -14.37 42.31 -11.04
C GLY A 138 -14.61 43.82 -11.05
N PHE A 139 -15.78 44.24 -11.54
CA PHE A 139 -16.24 45.62 -11.42
C PHE A 139 -17.56 45.76 -10.65
N GLY A 140 -17.75 44.93 -9.63
CA GLY A 140 -18.78 45.11 -8.59
C GLY A 140 -18.54 46.29 -7.64
N TYR A 141 -17.81 47.32 -8.06
CA TYR A 141 -17.39 48.45 -7.24
C TYR A 141 -18.35 49.64 -7.36
N PRO A 142 -18.52 50.45 -6.30
CA PRO A 142 -19.20 51.75 -6.41
C PRO A 142 -18.49 52.64 -7.44
N GLU A 143 -19.26 53.48 -8.14
CA GLU A 143 -18.66 54.49 -9.04
C GLU A 143 -17.74 55.42 -8.25
N GLY A 144 -16.53 55.68 -8.76
CA GLY A 144 -15.55 56.50 -8.05
C GLY A 144 -14.09 56.15 -8.31
N ASN A 145 -13.25 56.55 -7.36
CA ASN A 145 -11.79 56.53 -7.45
C ASN A 145 -11.22 55.17 -7.01
N LEU A 146 -10.40 54.54 -7.87
CA LEU A 146 -9.70 53.28 -7.59
C LEU A 146 -8.82 53.31 -6.34
N ASN A 147 -8.33 54.50 -5.90
CA ASN A 147 -7.60 54.64 -4.63
C ASN A 147 -8.40 54.16 -3.40
N ALA A 148 -9.73 54.21 -3.43
CA ALA A 148 -10.59 53.82 -2.31
C ALA A 148 -10.89 52.31 -2.25
N VAL A 149 -10.43 51.55 -3.25
CA VAL A 149 -10.76 50.13 -3.47
C VAL A 149 -9.51 49.22 -3.33
N ALA A 150 -8.40 49.79 -2.87
CA ALA A 150 -7.10 49.14 -2.83
C ALA A 150 -6.95 48.10 -1.70
N THR A 151 -7.63 46.96 -1.82
CA THR A 151 -7.15 45.63 -1.41
C THR A 151 -8.09 44.53 -1.90
N PRO A 152 -7.61 43.35 -2.37
CA PRO A 152 -6.20 42.94 -2.43
C PRO A 152 -5.55 42.95 -3.83
N VAL A 153 -6.29 43.10 -4.94
CA VAL A 153 -5.78 42.71 -6.29
C VAL A 153 -5.21 43.86 -7.14
N TRP A 154 -5.73 45.09 -6.98
CA TRP A 154 -5.24 46.26 -7.72
C TRP A 154 -4.41 47.19 -6.84
N VAL A 155 -3.21 47.57 -7.32
CA VAL A 155 -2.30 48.51 -6.64
C VAL A 155 -2.12 49.75 -7.52
N VAL A 156 -2.22 50.95 -6.93
CA VAL A 156 -1.99 52.22 -7.63
C VAL A 156 -0.53 52.65 -7.46
N GLY A 157 0.13 52.92 -8.59
CA GLY A 157 1.50 53.43 -8.63
C GLY A 157 1.61 54.89 -8.14
N ASN A 158 2.74 55.22 -7.52
CA ASN A 158 2.94 56.46 -6.77
C ASN A 158 2.73 57.75 -7.62
N GLY A 159 1.81 58.63 -7.21
CA GLY A 159 1.64 59.97 -7.81
C GLY A 159 0.25 60.61 -7.65
N SER A 160 0.16 61.65 -6.79
CA SER A 160 -0.99 62.58 -6.63
C SER A 160 -2.34 61.98 -6.17
N THR A 161 -3.29 62.82 -5.74
CA THR A 161 -4.61 62.43 -5.18
C THR A 161 -5.82 62.64 -6.10
N THR A 162 -5.70 63.40 -7.19
CA THR A 162 -6.77 63.68 -8.17
C THR A 162 -6.81 62.68 -9.33
N PHE A 163 -7.86 61.87 -9.40
CA PHE A 163 -7.88 60.63 -10.19
C PHE A 163 -8.11 60.80 -11.69
N GLU A 164 -7.39 59.98 -12.47
CA GLU A 164 -7.43 59.94 -13.96
C GLU A 164 -7.96 58.60 -14.50
N ILE A 165 -8.06 57.60 -13.62
CA ILE A 165 -8.64 56.28 -13.86
C ILE A 165 -9.77 56.09 -12.83
N ALA A 166 -11.01 55.89 -13.30
CA ALA A 166 -12.20 55.82 -12.44
C ALA A 166 -13.16 54.70 -12.86
N VAL A 167 -13.91 54.13 -11.91
CA VAL A 167 -14.98 53.16 -12.20
C VAL A 167 -16.27 53.91 -12.56
N SER A 168 -16.90 53.56 -13.69
CA SER A 168 -18.08 54.22 -14.26
C SER A 168 -19.27 53.25 -14.42
N ASN A 169 -20.50 53.77 -14.47
CA ASN A 169 -21.72 52.97 -14.62
C ASN A 169 -21.82 52.17 -15.93
N LEU A 170 -22.77 51.21 -15.92
CA LEU A 170 -23.13 50.32 -17.03
C LEU A 170 -23.41 51.00 -18.38
N ALA A 171 -23.73 52.29 -18.42
CA ALA A 171 -24.27 52.92 -19.63
C ALA A 171 -23.21 53.34 -20.67
N ALA A 172 -21.92 53.30 -20.31
CA ALA A 172 -20.84 53.74 -21.21
C ALA A 172 -20.45 52.70 -22.27
N LEU A 173 -20.54 51.41 -21.94
CA LEU A 173 -20.03 50.32 -22.77
C LEU A 173 -21.15 49.43 -23.30
N THR A 174 -21.17 49.27 -24.62
CA THR A 174 -22.05 48.33 -25.34
C THR A 174 -21.23 47.13 -25.81
N GLY A 175 -21.80 45.92 -25.87
CA GLY A 175 -21.10 44.77 -26.46
C GLY A 175 -20.82 44.96 -27.97
N PRO A 176 -19.74 44.39 -28.53
CA PRO A 176 -19.55 44.31 -29.98
C PRO A 176 -20.66 43.50 -30.67
N ALA A 177 -20.85 43.68 -31.97
CA ALA A 177 -21.89 42.96 -32.71
C ALA A 177 -21.64 41.44 -32.69
N GLY A 178 -22.60 40.67 -32.18
CA GLY A 178 -22.47 39.21 -31.99
C GLY A 178 -21.97 38.77 -30.61
N PHE A 179 -21.73 39.73 -29.70
CA PHE A 179 -21.35 39.49 -28.31
C PHE A 179 -22.51 39.89 -27.38
N ALA A 180 -22.57 39.30 -26.18
CA ALA A 180 -23.47 39.80 -25.15
C ALA A 180 -23.08 41.24 -24.75
N PRO A 181 -24.04 42.14 -24.46
CA PRO A 181 -23.72 43.43 -23.88
C PRO A 181 -22.99 43.24 -22.55
N SER A 182 -21.87 43.94 -22.35
CA SER A 182 -21.14 43.90 -21.09
C SER A 182 -22.02 44.33 -19.93
N THR A 183 -22.16 43.47 -18.92
CA THR A 183 -23.03 43.71 -17.76
C THR A 183 -22.30 44.41 -16.61
N GLY A 184 -21.01 44.70 -16.80
CA GLY A 184 -20.09 45.29 -15.84
C GLY A 184 -20.05 46.82 -15.77
N ARG A 185 -19.02 47.34 -15.09
CA ARG A 185 -18.76 48.76 -14.86
C ARG A 185 -17.37 49.13 -15.36
N GLY A 186 -17.29 49.74 -16.53
CA GLY A 186 -16.03 50.06 -17.17
C GLY A 186 -15.11 50.99 -16.36
N VAL A 187 -13.82 50.77 -16.50
CA VAL A 187 -12.71 51.63 -16.07
C VAL A 187 -12.47 52.71 -17.12
N ARG A 188 -12.76 53.97 -16.77
CA ARG A 188 -12.53 55.13 -17.62
C ARG A 188 -11.13 55.71 -17.45
N ARG A 189 -10.40 55.90 -18.54
CA ARG A 189 -9.20 56.76 -18.66
C ARG A 189 -9.62 58.13 -19.23
N ALA A 190 -9.21 59.23 -18.59
CA ALA A 190 -9.53 60.59 -19.06
C ALA A 190 -8.37 61.58 -18.79
N PRO A 191 -7.72 62.17 -19.82
CA PRO A 191 -6.45 62.88 -19.68
C PRO A 191 -6.47 64.06 -18.71
N SER A 192 -5.57 64.08 -17.73
CA SER A 192 -5.33 65.26 -16.87
C SER A 192 -3.93 65.25 -16.19
N GLY A 193 -3.72 66.11 -15.20
CA GLY A 193 -2.39 66.42 -14.66
C GLY A 193 -1.72 65.27 -13.89
N THR A 194 -0.51 64.89 -14.33
CA THR A 194 0.39 63.84 -13.78
C THR A 194 -0.01 62.41 -14.14
N ALA A 195 0.89 61.71 -14.83
CA ALA A 195 0.75 60.33 -15.29
C ALA A 195 0.56 59.33 -14.14
N ARG A 196 -0.29 58.31 -14.35
CA ARG A 196 -0.66 57.30 -13.35
C ARG A 196 -0.64 55.87 -13.90
N ARG A 197 -0.64 54.91 -12.98
CA ARG A 197 -0.64 53.47 -13.27
C ARG A 197 -1.53 52.71 -12.29
N SER A 198 -2.33 51.80 -12.82
CA SER A 198 -3.04 50.79 -12.03
C SER A 198 -2.51 49.41 -12.41
N VAL A 199 -2.20 48.60 -11.40
CA VAL A 199 -1.49 47.32 -11.56
C VAL A 199 -2.37 46.17 -11.11
N LEU A 200 -2.61 45.19 -11.98
CA LEU A 200 -3.17 43.90 -11.60
C LEU A 200 -2.02 42.88 -11.51
N ALA A 201 -1.79 42.34 -10.32
CA ALA A 201 -0.85 41.25 -10.10
C ALA A 201 -1.51 39.90 -10.39
N PHE A 202 -0.78 39.01 -11.07
CA PHE A 202 -1.18 37.62 -11.31
C PHE A 202 -0.05 36.66 -10.93
N THR A 203 -0.33 35.36 -10.86
CA THR A 203 0.69 34.36 -10.48
C THR A 203 1.84 34.38 -11.50
N PRO A 204 3.10 34.60 -11.08
CA PRO A 204 4.21 34.77 -12.00
C PRO A 204 4.34 33.62 -13.02
N VAL A 205 4.34 33.97 -14.31
CA VAL A 205 4.57 33.01 -15.40
C VAL A 205 6.03 33.08 -15.81
N VAL A 206 6.77 32.03 -15.46
CA VAL A 206 8.23 31.93 -15.68
C VAL A 206 8.55 31.81 -17.18
N ALA A 207 9.68 32.40 -17.58
CA ALA A 207 10.20 32.37 -18.94
C ALA A 207 10.75 30.99 -19.34
N VAL A 208 9.84 30.05 -19.57
CA VAL A 208 10.12 28.76 -20.20
C VAL A 208 9.70 28.88 -21.67
N PRO A 209 10.56 28.55 -22.66
CA PRO A 209 10.20 28.59 -24.06
C PRO A 209 8.91 27.81 -24.36
N GLY A 210 7.96 28.45 -25.03
CA GLY A 210 6.60 27.94 -25.28
C GLY A 210 5.54 28.39 -24.26
N ASN A 211 5.92 28.92 -23.10
CA ASN A 211 4.96 29.56 -22.20
C ASN A 211 4.36 30.81 -22.86
N THR A 212 3.09 31.06 -22.58
CA THR A 212 2.37 32.25 -23.06
C THR A 212 1.60 32.91 -21.93
N VAL A 213 1.45 34.22 -22.03
CA VAL A 213 0.54 35.02 -21.20
C VAL A 213 -0.41 35.75 -22.13
N TYR A 214 -1.70 35.51 -21.94
CA TYR A 214 -2.77 36.18 -22.66
C TYR A 214 -3.41 37.23 -21.75
N VAL A 215 -3.82 38.35 -22.35
CA VAL A 215 -4.65 39.37 -21.73
C VAL A 215 -5.77 39.76 -22.68
N SER A 216 -6.99 39.93 -22.16
CA SER A 216 -8.12 40.48 -22.92
C SER A 216 -8.90 41.53 -22.14
N PHE A 217 -9.56 42.42 -22.88
CA PHE A 217 -10.53 43.39 -22.35
C PHE A 217 -11.38 43.96 -23.48
N LEU A 218 -12.56 44.45 -23.12
CA LEU A 218 -13.37 45.31 -23.97
C LEU A 218 -12.79 46.74 -23.95
N LEU A 219 -12.71 47.39 -25.11
CA LEU A 219 -12.16 48.74 -25.28
C LEU A 219 -13.11 49.61 -26.11
N GLN A 220 -13.44 50.79 -25.60
CA GLN A 220 -14.14 51.84 -26.36
C GLN A 220 -13.32 53.13 -26.31
N VAL A 221 -12.84 53.60 -27.47
CA VAL A 221 -12.08 54.86 -27.57
C VAL A 221 -13.02 56.02 -27.89
N VAL A 222 -13.20 56.92 -26.93
CA VAL A 222 -14.11 58.08 -27.01
C VAL A 222 -13.43 59.26 -27.71
N THR A 223 -12.13 59.43 -27.49
CA THR A 223 -11.34 60.47 -28.14
C THR A 223 -9.95 59.92 -28.41
N PRO A 224 -9.49 59.80 -29.67
CA PRO A 224 -8.16 59.29 -29.99
C PRO A 224 -7.06 60.30 -29.60
N PRO A 225 -5.83 59.82 -29.40
CA PRO A 225 -4.69 60.69 -29.15
C PRO A 225 -4.25 61.37 -30.46
N THR A 226 -3.56 62.50 -30.36
CA THR A 226 -2.97 63.19 -31.53
C THR A 226 -1.70 62.51 -32.03
N GLY A 227 -1.00 61.80 -31.15
CA GLY A 227 0.18 60.98 -31.45
C GLY A 227 -0.09 59.49 -31.25
N THR A 228 0.91 58.76 -30.74
CA THR A 228 0.77 57.36 -30.30
C THR A 228 1.02 57.29 -28.79
N GLU A 229 0.10 56.67 -28.07
CA GLU A 229 0.14 56.53 -26.61
C GLU A 229 0.14 55.06 -26.19
N LEU A 230 0.94 54.72 -25.18
CA LEU A 230 0.88 53.45 -24.47
C LEU A 230 -0.32 53.47 -23.51
N ILE A 231 -1.22 52.49 -23.64
CA ILE A 231 -2.46 52.43 -22.85
C ILE A 231 -2.47 51.33 -21.79
N GLY A 232 -1.73 50.25 -22.03
CA GLY A 232 -1.51 49.20 -21.05
C GLY A 232 -0.47 48.20 -21.52
N TYR A 233 0.02 47.36 -20.61
CA TYR A 233 1.08 46.40 -20.93
C TYR A 233 1.26 45.26 -19.92
N LEU A 234 1.86 44.17 -20.39
CA LEU A 234 2.42 43.12 -19.52
C LEU A 234 3.88 43.43 -19.18
N ASP A 235 4.25 43.27 -17.91
CA ASP A 235 5.64 43.37 -17.43
C ASP A 235 5.88 42.49 -16.19
N ASN A 236 7.14 42.43 -15.76
CA ASN A 236 7.57 41.81 -14.50
C ASN A 236 8.07 42.84 -13.47
N ASN A 237 8.10 44.11 -13.84
CA ASN A 237 8.42 45.22 -12.96
C ASN A 237 7.28 46.24 -13.02
N ASN A 238 6.77 46.64 -11.85
CA ASN A 238 5.67 47.58 -11.77
C ASN A 238 6.08 49.07 -11.93
N THR A 239 7.38 49.37 -12.08
CA THR A 239 7.93 50.75 -12.08
C THR A 239 8.36 51.33 -13.44
N SER A 240 8.43 50.57 -14.54
CA SER A 240 8.84 51.09 -15.87
C SER A 240 7.69 51.28 -16.86
N GLN A 241 7.69 52.39 -17.61
CA GLN A 241 6.71 52.71 -18.68
C GLN A 241 7.34 52.77 -20.08
N GLY A 242 8.67 52.94 -20.18
CA GLY A 242 9.33 53.35 -21.43
C GLY A 242 9.70 52.20 -22.38
N ALA A 243 9.71 50.96 -21.90
CA ALA A 243 10.07 49.79 -22.70
C ALA A 243 9.45 48.49 -22.13
N PRO A 244 8.10 48.40 -22.07
CA PRO A 244 7.40 47.26 -21.48
C PRO A 244 7.64 45.96 -22.27
N GLN A 245 7.43 44.81 -21.63
CA GLN A 245 7.60 43.53 -22.33
C GLN A 245 6.53 43.33 -23.40
N CYS A 246 5.26 43.62 -23.10
CA CYS A 246 4.18 43.67 -24.09
C CYS A 246 3.43 45.01 -24.04
N GLY A 247 3.87 46.01 -24.82
CA GLY A 247 3.21 47.31 -24.91
C GLY A 247 1.98 47.29 -25.83
N ILE A 248 0.81 47.71 -25.35
CA ILE A 248 -0.41 47.91 -26.14
C ILE A 248 -0.64 49.41 -26.32
N PHE A 249 -0.74 49.86 -27.58
CA PHE A 249 -0.75 51.27 -27.97
C PHE A 249 -2.04 51.66 -28.68
N VAL A 250 -2.45 52.93 -28.51
CA VAL A 250 -3.46 53.61 -29.33
C VAL A 250 -2.78 54.76 -30.07
N ALA A 251 -2.96 54.81 -31.39
CA ALA A 251 -2.48 55.90 -32.24
C ALA A 251 -3.64 56.73 -32.81
N ALA A 252 -3.30 57.91 -33.32
CA ALA A 252 -4.21 58.79 -34.04
C ALA A 252 -5.03 58.04 -35.12
N GLY A 253 -6.34 58.30 -35.11
CA GLY A 253 -7.33 57.62 -35.96
C GLY A 253 -7.91 56.36 -35.32
N PRO A 254 -8.36 56.39 -34.06
CA PRO A 254 -8.05 55.34 -33.06
C PRO A 254 -7.56 54.01 -33.65
N ARG A 255 -6.25 53.85 -33.83
CA ARG A 255 -5.62 52.60 -34.35
C ARG A 255 -4.90 51.88 -33.23
N LEU A 256 -5.04 50.56 -33.13
CA LEU A 256 -4.32 49.76 -32.13
C LEU A 256 -3.00 49.24 -32.66
N GLY A 257 -2.03 49.09 -31.76
CA GLY A 257 -0.72 48.55 -32.07
C GLY A 257 -0.11 47.84 -30.87
N ILE A 258 0.93 47.05 -31.13
CA ILE A 258 1.64 46.26 -30.12
C ILE A 258 3.16 46.43 -30.29
N GLY A 259 3.92 46.36 -29.20
CA GLY A 259 5.37 46.51 -29.22
C GLY A 259 6.06 45.69 -28.13
N LYS A 260 7.24 45.14 -28.47
CA LYS A 260 8.13 44.42 -27.56
C LYS A 260 9.26 45.34 -27.12
N LYS A 261 9.50 45.45 -25.80
CA LYS A 261 10.64 46.18 -25.19
C LYS A 261 10.90 47.58 -25.77
N SER A 262 9.84 48.30 -26.14
CA SER A 262 9.91 49.52 -26.96
C SER A 262 8.95 50.60 -26.45
N SER A 263 9.34 51.87 -26.59
CA SER A 263 8.50 53.04 -26.31
C SER A 263 7.47 53.34 -27.41
N ALA A 264 7.52 52.59 -28.52
CA ALA A 264 6.65 52.74 -29.69
C ALA A 264 6.19 51.37 -30.21
N PRO A 265 5.00 51.27 -30.84
CA PRO A 265 4.52 50.01 -31.40
C PRO A 265 5.45 49.51 -32.52
N GLY A 266 5.84 48.24 -32.45
CA GLY A 266 6.55 47.55 -33.54
C GLY A 266 5.60 47.12 -34.66
N PHE A 267 4.33 46.90 -34.32
CA PHE A 267 3.22 46.71 -35.26
C PHE A 267 2.08 47.67 -34.92
N LEU A 268 1.52 48.33 -35.93
CA LEU A 268 0.37 49.22 -35.82
C LEU A 268 -0.63 48.89 -36.93
N MET A 269 -1.91 48.79 -36.59
CA MET A 269 -2.97 48.54 -37.57
C MET A 269 -2.99 49.62 -38.66
N SER A 270 -3.27 49.20 -39.89
CA SER A 270 -3.39 50.10 -41.06
C SER A 270 -4.73 50.84 -41.09
N SER A 271 -5.79 50.25 -40.55
CA SER A 271 -7.16 50.79 -40.50
C SER A 271 -7.54 51.29 -39.09
N ASN A 272 -8.41 52.29 -39.08
CA ASN A 272 -9.03 52.86 -37.87
C ASN A 272 -10.04 51.88 -37.27
N LEU A 273 -10.20 51.89 -35.93
CA LEU A 273 -11.34 51.24 -35.29
C LEU A 273 -12.67 51.87 -35.72
N GLY A 274 -13.73 51.07 -35.73
CA GLY A 274 -15.08 51.53 -35.98
C GLY A 274 -15.68 52.27 -34.77
N PRO A 275 -16.89 52.83 -34.92
CA PRO A 275 -17.64 53.35 -33.77
C PRO A 275 -18.22 52.17 -32.96
N GLY A 276 -17.75 51.98 -31.73
CA GLY A 276 -18.26 50.95 -30.83
C GLY A 276 -17.27 50.55 -29.75
N THR A 277 -17.59 49.47 -29.04
CA THR A 277 -16.66 48.76 -28.16
C THR A 277 -16.12 47.55 -28.89
N HIS A 278 -14.84 47.27 -28.72
CA HIS A 278 -14.11 46.20 -29.39
C HIS A 278 -13.47 45.26 -28.38
N LEU A 279 -13.49 43.94 -28.62
CA LEU A 279 -12.72 42.99 -27.82
C LEU A 279 -11.26 43.00 -28.29
N VAL A 280 -10.35 43.40 -27.40
CA VAL A 280 -8.91 43.38 -27.66
C VAL A 280 -8.30 42.20 -26.92
N VAL A 281 -7.47 41.41 -27.60
CA VAL A 281 -6.68 40.33 -26.99
C VAL A 281 -5.22 40.49 -27.41
N ALA A 282 -4.31 40.43 -26.45
CA ALA A 282 -2.87 40.43 -26.69
C ALA A 282 -2.20 39.22 -26.04
N ARG A 283 -1.14 38.72 -26.67
CA ARG A 283 -0.33 37.61 -26.17
C ARG A 283 1.13 37.99 -26.09
N TYR A 284 1.80 37.57 -25.02
CA TYR A 284 3.24 37.48 -24.94
C TYR A 284 3.66 36.01 -24.98
N THR A 285 4.67 35.67 -25.79
CA THR A 285 5.19 34.31 -25.97
C THR A 285 6.66 34.27 -25.64
N PHE A 286 7.03 33.46 -24.65
CA PHE A 286 8.42 33.17 -24.30
C PHE A 286 9.02 32.19 -25.31
N GLN A 287 10.23 32.42 -25.83
CA GLN A 287 10.88 31.54 -26.81
C GLN A 287 12.41 31.55 -26.73
N SER A 288 13.06 30.69 -27.53
CA SER A 288 14.53 30.59 -27.57
C SER A 288 15.11 31.66 -28.48
N GLY A 289 15.40 32.83 -27.93
CA GLY A 289 15.78 34.05 -28.64
C GLY A 289 14.80 35.16 -28.29
N ASN A 290 14.80 36.26 -29.06
CA ASN A 290 13.93 37.41 -28.77
C ASN A 290 12.45 36.98 -28.67
N ASP A 291 11.81 37.21 -27.53
CA ASP A 291 10.39 36.89 -27.31
C ASP A 291 9.46 37.66 -28.25
N ALA A 292 8.24 37.14 -28.44
CA ALA A 292 7.24 37.64 -29.39
C ALA A 292 5.98 38.16 -28.71
N VAL A 293 5.33 39.16 -29.35
CA VAL A 293 4.02 39.67 -28.94
C VAL A 293 3.05 39.71 -30.13
N ASP A 294 1.81 39.28 -29.90
CA ASP A 294 0.76 39.16 -30.91
C ASP A 294 -0.51 39.90 -30.50
N LEU A 295 -1.28 40.42 -31.47
CA LEU A 295 -2.52 41.17 -31.27
C LEU A 295 -3.70 40.55 -32.04
N TRP A 296 -4.88 40.61 -31.43
CA TRP A 296 -6.19 40.37 -32.04
C TRP A 296 -7.17 41.48 -31.64
N VAL A 297 -8.08 41.83 -32.54
CA VAL A 297 -9.21 42.75 -32.30
C VAL A 297 -10.45 42.14 -32.92
N ASP A 298 -11.54 42.09 -32.17
CA ASP A 298 -12.81 41.43 -32.50
C ASP A 298 -12.65 40.03 -33.15
N PRO A 299 -11.96 39.08 -32.48
CA PRO A 299 -11.87 37.71 -32.98
C PRO A 299 -13.26 37.07 -33.12
N PRO A 300 -13.49 36.20 -34.12
CA PRO A 300 -14.81 35.61 -34.36
C PRO A 300 -15.31 34.79 -33.16
N ALA A 301 -16.59 34.94 -32.79
CA ALA A 301 -17.18 34.29 -31.62
C ALA A 301 -17.15 32.75 -31.65
N SER A 302 -17.07 32.15 -32.85
CA SER A 302 -16.85 30.70 -33.02
C SER A 302 -15.49 30.21 -32.53
N THR A 303 -14.55 31.10 -32.23
CA THR A 303 -13.23 30.76 -31.67
C THR A 303 -13.21 30.69 -30.15
N PHE A 304 -14.34 30.95 -29.48
CA PHE A 304 -14.37 31.06 -28.02
C PHE A 304 -14.43 29.69 -27.34
N GLY A 305 -13.74 29.57 -26.21
CA GLY A 305 -13.53 28.29 -25.53
C GLY A 305 -12.56 27.34 -26.23
N LEU A 306 -11.98 27.70 -27.38
CA LEU A 306 -10.94 26.90 -28.05
C LEU A 306 -9.60 27.01 -27.31
N MET A 307 -8.83 25.92 -27.32
CA MET A 307 -7.53 25.85 -26.64
C MET A 307 -6.48 26.76 -27.27
N GLU A 308 -6.45 26.82 -28.61
CA GLU A 308 -5.51 27.62 -29.41
C GLU A 308 -6.21 28.82 -30.08
N PRO A 309 -5.51 29.95 -30.25
CA PRO A 309 -6.06 31.15 -30.88
C PRO A 309 -6.13 31.02 -32.41
N PRO A 310 -6.98 31.82 -33.09
CA PRO A 310 -6.87 32.04 -34.54
C PRO A 310 -5.58 32.81 -34.88
N PRO A 311 -5.19 32.92 -36.17
CA PRO A 311 -4.04 33.75 -36.56
C PRO A 311 -4.18 35.21 -36.10
N PRO A 312 -3.10 35.86 -35.61
CA PRO A 312 -3.14 37.25 -35.16
C PRO A 312 -3.26 38.23 -36.33
N ILE A 313 -3.78 39.43 -36.05
CA ILE A 313 -3.82 40.53 -37.04
C ILE A 313 -2.44 41.18 -37.25
N GLY A 314 -1.51 40.94 -36.34
CA GLY A 314 -0.10 41.31 -36.43
C GLY A 314 0.63 41.15 -35.11
N GLY A 315 1.95 41.33 -35.12
CA GLY A 315 2.81 41.13 -33.96
C GLY A 315 4.18 41.77 -34.10
N ALA A 316 4.96 41.76 -33.03
CA ALA A 316 6.30 42.34 -32.95
C ALA A 316 7.27 41.43 -32.18
N THR A 317 8.57 41.53 -32.50
CA THR A 317 9.64 40.76 -31.85
C THR A 317 10.86 41.66 -31.63
N GLY A 318 11.73 41.32 -30.67
CA GLY A 318 13.03 41.99 -30.47
C GLY A 318 13.21 42.71 -29.12
N GLY A 319 14.42 42.64 -28.56
CA GLY A 319 14.79 43.26 -27.29
C GLY A 319 14.76 42.27 -26.12
N SER A 320 15.57 42.55 -25.08
CA SER A 320 15.87 41.62 -23.99
C SER A 320 14.66 40.98 -23.29
N ASP A 321 14.77 39.68 -23.04
CA ASP A 321 13.69 38.87 -22.48
C ASP A 321 13.67 38.91 -20.94
N PRO A 322 12.48 38.94 -20.32
CA PRO A 322 12.31 38.95 -18.87
C PRO A 322 12.33 37.51 -18.32
N ALA A 323 12.78 37.31 -17.07
CA ALA A 323 12.84 35.97 -16.46
C ALA A 323 11.45 35.36 -16.12
N GLN A 324 10.42 36.20 -16.03
CA GLN A 324 9.02 35.85 -15.83
C GLN A 324 8.14 37.06 -16.20
N LEU A 325 6.82 36.94 -16.16
CA LEU A 325 5.85 38.05 -16.19
C LEU A 325 4.92 37.95 -14.98
N GLU A 326 4.55 39.10 -14.40
CA GLU A 326 3.88 39.17 -13.08
C GLU A 326 2.68 40.13 -13.05
N TYR A 327 2.67 41.14 -13.92
CA TYR A 327 1.70 42.24 -13.86
C TYR A 327 1.13 42.57 -15.22
N PHE A 328 -0.14 42.95 -15.24
CA PHE A 328 -0.67 43.86 -16.27
C PHE A 328 -0.82 45.25 -15.68
N GLN A 329 -0.43 46.27 -16.43
CA GLN A 329 -0.55 47.68 -16.03
C GLN A 329 -1.44 48.44 -17.01
N ILE A 330 -2.41 49.21 -16.50
CA ILE A 330 -3.14 50.23 -17.26
C ILE A 330 -2.47 51.57 -16.99
N VAL A 331 -2.27 52.38 -18.04
CA VAL A 331 -1.41 53.58 -17.98
C VAL A 331 -2.05 54.83 -18.58
N THR A 332 -1.81 55.95 -17.90
CA THR A 332 -2.08 57.31 -18.40
C THR A 332 -0.79 58.11 -18.60
N SER A 333 -0.83 59.03 -19.55
CA SER A 333 0.23 59.99 -19.85
C SER A 333 -0.17 61.38 -19.33
N ALA A 334 0.77 62.13 -18.76
CA ALA A 334 0.48 63.44 -18.18
C ALA A 334 0.08 64.46 -19.26
N GLY A 335 -1.10 65.07 -19.14
CA GLY A 335 -1.54 66.15 -20.02
C GLY A 335 -2.75 65.79 -20.88
N ALA A 336 -2.76 66.23 -22.15
CA ALA A 336 -3.83 65.91 -23.10
C ALA A 336 -3.49 64.61 -23.86
N GLY A 337 -4.50 63.74 -24.05
CA GLY A 337 -4.32 62.43 -24.68
C GLY A 337 -5.65 61.73 -25.00
N SER A 338 -5.66 60.39 -25.05
CA SER A 338 -6.90 59.65 -25.36
C SER A 338 -7.87 59.47 -24.18
N VAL A 339 -9.17 59.66 -24.44
CA VAL A 339 -10.27 59.28 -23.53
C VAL A 339 -10.83 57.94 -23.96
N MET A 340 -10.94 56.97 -23.06
CA MET A 340 -11.43 55.62 -23.37
C MET A 340 -11.95 54.88 -22.13
N TYR A 341 -12.72 53.82 -22.37
CA TYR A 341 -13.24 52.91 -21.35
C TYR A 341 -12.73 51.48 -21.58
N LEU A 342 -12.40 50.77 -20.51
CA LEU A 342 -11.95 49.37 -20.51
C LEU A 342 -12.80 48.53 -19.55
N ASP A 343 -13.20 47.31 -19.92
CA ASP A 343 -14.03 46.43 -19.07
C ASP A 343 -13.78 44.94 -19.38
N GLU A 344 -14.37 44.04 -18.59
CA GLU A 344 -14.26 42.58 -18.68
C GLU A 344 -12.82 42.08 -18.84
N PHE A 345 -11.95 42.52 -17.94
CA PHE A 345 -10.52 42.28 -18.02
C PHE A 345 -10.13 40.85 -17.60
N ARG A 346 -9.42 40.10 -18.45
CA ARG A 346 -9.05 38.69 -18.21
C ARG A 346 -7.56 38.47 -18.44
N ILE A 347 -6.92 37.63 -17.62
CA ILE A 347 -5.55 37.12 -17.83
C ILE A 347 -5.57 35.61 -17.72
N GLY A 348 -4.88 34.94 -18.64
CA GLY A 348 -4.76 33.49 -18.66
C GLY A 348 -3.47 33.03 -19.35
N THR A 349 -3.29 31.72 -19.36
CA THR A 349 -2.21 31.02 -20.09
C THR A 349 -2.71 30.37 -21.38
N ARG A 350 -4.01 30.47 -21.67
CA ARG A 350 -4.65 29.90 -22.86
C ARG A 350 -5.69 30.84 -23.45
N TRP A 351 -6.00 30.66 -24.72
CA TRP A 351 -7.01 31.44 -25.44
C TRP A 351 -8.40 31.33 -24.79
N ALA A 352 -8.87 30.11 -24.53
CA ALA A 352 -10.15 29.83 -23.86
C ALA A 352 -10.34 30.56 -22.51
N GLU A 353 -9.26 30.82 -21.77
CA GLU A 353 -9.29 31.45 -20.44
C GLU A 353 -9.56 32.97 -20.55
N VAL A 354 -9.33 33.58 -21.71
CA VAL A 354 -9.44 35.04 -21.94
C VAL A 354 -10.53 35.42 -22.95
N VAL A 355 -11.43 34.52 -23.33
CA VAL A 355 -12.56 34.82 -24.24
C VAL A 355 -13.90 34.33 -23.67
N PRO A 356 -15.05 34.96 -23.98
CA PRO A 356 -16.35 34.59 -23.37
C PRO A 356 -16.90 33.25 -23.86
N GLN A 357 -17.32 32.35 -22.96
CA GLN A 357 -18.11 31.17 -23.33
C GLN A 357 -19.62 31.51 -23.28
N GLY A 358 -20.39 31.10 -24.31
CA GLY A 358 -21.85 31.30 -24.42
C GLY A 358 -22.66 30.50 -23.39
N ASP A 359 -23.96 30.72 -23.24
CA ASP A 359 -24.94 30.78 -24.34
C ASP A 359 -25.75 32.07 -24.52
N GLY A 360 -26.11 32.29 -25.79
CA GLY A 360 -27.39 32.84 -26.24
C GLY A 360 -27.61 32.38 -27.69
N PRO A 361 -28.70 32.75 -28.39
CA PRO A 361 -30.04 33.11 -27.91
C PRO A 361 -31.11 32.08 -28.37
N GLY A 362 -32.03 31.67 -27.48
CA GLY A 362 -33.29 31.03 -27.91
C GLY A 362 -33.80 29.86 -27.05
N GLY A 363 -34.93 30.09 -26.38
CA GLY A 363 -35.78 29.04 -25.77
C GLY A 363 -35.44 28.67 -24.32
N GLY A 364 -36.32 28.88 -23.32
CA GLY A 364 -37.63 29.56 -23.35
C GLY A 364 -38.39 29.48 -22.02
N GLY A 365 -39.30 30.43 -21.78
CA GLY A 365 -40.13 30.59 -20.56
C GLY A 365 -39.45 31.44 -19.49
N GLY A 366 -39.84 32.69 -19.22
CA GLY A 366 -41.20 33.25 -19.06
C GLY A 366 -41.49 33.35 -17.56
N ASP A 367 -41.87 34.48 -16.94
CA ASP A 367 -42.33 35.80 -17.39
C ASP A 367 -41.58 36.89 -16.54
N GLY A 368 -41.61 38.22 -16.71
CA GLY A 368 -42.58 39.15 -17.29
C GLY A 368 -42.80 40.33 -16.30
N VAL A 369 -42.34 41.54 -16.65
CA VAL A 369 -42.56 42.84 -15.95
C VAL A 369 -41.98 43.00 -14.52
N VAL A 370 -41.48 44.21 -14.22
CA VAL A 370 -40.77 44.59 -12.96
C VAL A 370 -41.72 44.94 -11.79
N GLU A 371 -42.96 44.44 -11.83
CA GLU A 371 -44.02 44.74 -10.83
C GLU A 371 -44.43 43.53 -9.98
N GLY A 372 -43.62 42.47 -9.96
CA GLY A 372 -43.77 41.37 -9.01
C GLY A 372 -43.07 41.61 -7.67
N PRO A 373 -43.46 40.92 -6.59
CA PRO A 373 -42.75 40.94 -5.31
C PRO A 373 -41.29 40.48 -5.48
N GLY A 374 -40.36 41.32 -5.03
CA GLY A 374 -38.92 41.20 -5.29
C GLY A 374 -38.07 41.33 -4.04
N MET A 375 -36.84 40.80 -4.10
CA MET A 375 -35.83 41.02 -3.05
C MET A 375 -35.21 42.41 -3.21
N GLU A 376 -35.29 43.23 -2.18
CA GLU A 376 -34.70 44.58 -2.19
C GLU A 376 -33.29 44.61 -1.58
N ALA A 377 -33.05 43.78 -0.56
CA ALA A 377 -31.76 43.75 0.13
C ALA A 377 -31.46 42.38 0.74
N VAL A 378 -30.18 42.02 0.72
CA VAL A 378 -29.60 40.92 1.51
C VAL A 378 -28.54 41.54 2.41
N GLY A 379 -28.75 41.50 3.72
CA GLY A 379 -27.84 42.03 4.74
C GLY A 379 -27.23 40.93 5.61
N MET A 380 -26.21 41.28 6.38
CA MET A 380 -25.66 40.42 7.43
C MET A 380 -25.86 41.07 8.80
N THR A 381 -26.17 40.26 9.80
CA THR A 381 -26.21 40.59 11.22
C THR A 381 -25.25 39.67 11.97
N PRO A 382 -24.90 39.95 13.25
CA PRO A 382 -24.05 39.07 14.05
C PRO A 382 -24.56 37.62 14.15
N ASP A 383 -25.88 37.43 14.04
CA ASP A 383 -26.56 36.14 14.22
C ASP A 383 -27.01 35.47 12.90
N GLY A 384 -26.69 36.04 11.73
CA GLY A 384 -26.98 35.42 10.44
C GLY A 384 -27.24 36.41 9.27
N VAL A 385 -27.74 35.88 8.15
CA VAL A 385 -28.19 36.71 7.02
C VAL A 385 -29.58 37.29 7.31
N VAL A 386 -29.94 38.41 6.70
CA VAL A 386 -31.32 38.94 6.67
C VAL A 386 -31.69 39.25 5.23
N VAL A 387 -32.86 38.80 4.80
CA VAL A 387 -33.36 39.04 3.44
C VAL A 387 -34.66 39.82 3.51
N VAL A 388 -34.71 40.93 2.77
CA VAL A 388 -35.84 41.88 2.74
C VAL A 388 -36.54 41.79 1.40
N GLY A 389 -37.85 41.60 1.44
CA GLY A 389 -38.73 41.59 0.28
C GLY A 389 -39.78 42.70 0.33
N SER A 390 -40.20 43.16 -0.84
CA SER A 390 -41.25 44.17 -0.96
C SER A 390 -42.15 43.92 -2.18
N ARG A 391 -43.10 44.84 -2.44
CA ARG A 391 -44.06 44.80 -3.56
C ARG A 391 -44.97 43.57 -3.54
N GLY A 392 -45.19 43.00 -2.36
CA GLY A 392 -46.17 41.94 -2.15
C GLY A 392 -47.55 42.47 -1.81
N THR A 393 -48.58 41.69 -2.11
CA THR A 393 -49.96 41.98 -1.67
C THR A 393 -50.04 41.86 -0.14
N PRO A 394 -50.54 42.88 0.60
CA PRO A 394 -50.71 42.80 2.05
C PRO A 394 -51.47 41.55 2.51
N GLY A 395 -50.93 40.83 3.50
CA GLY A 395 -51.48 39.55 3.97
C GLY A 395 -51.24 38.35 3.03
N GLY A 396 -50.70 38.55 1.83
CA GLY A 396 -50.35 37.48 0.89
C GLY A 396 -49.21 36.61 1.38
N PHE A 397 -49.29 35.30 1.14
CA PHE A 397 -48.29 34.32 1.58
C PHE A 397 -47.05 34.34 0.67
N VAL A 398 -45.87 34.27 1.29
CA VAL A 398 -44.58 34.43 0.62
C VAL A 398 -43.53 33.50 1.21
N GLN A 399 -42.67 32.99 0.33
CA GLN A 399 -41.59 32.06 0.60
C GLN A 399 -40.25 32.65 0.16
N ILE A 400 -39.18 32.41 0.92
CA ILE A 400 -37.81 32.44 0.40
C ILE A 400 -37.46 31.05 -0.09
N LEU A 401 -36.98 30.96 -1.32
CA LEU A 401 -36.24 29.83 -1.85
C LEU A 401 -34.73 30.16 -1.87
N GLY A 402 -33.90 29.13 -1.80
CA GLY A 402 -32.43 29.17 -1.83
C GLY A 402 -31.88 28.03 -2.69
N SER A 403 -30.79 28.30 -3.42
CA SER A 403 -30.13 27.33 -4.30
C SER A 403 -28.61 27.54 -4.29
N PRO A 404 -27.77 26.49 -4.32
CA PRO A 404 -26.32 26.66 -4.48
C PRO A 404 -25.93 27.13 -5.88
N ASP A 405 -26.85 27.04 -6.84
CA ASP A 405 -26.69 27.36 -8.26
C ASP A 405 -27.93 28.15 -8.74
N PRO A 406 -27.78 29.40 -9.21
CA PRO A 406 -28.91 30.26 -9.59
C PRO A 406 -29.49 29.90 -10.97
N PHE A 407 -28.94 28.90 -11.66
CA PHE A 407 -29.37 28.45 -12.98
C PHE A 407 -30.19 27.16 -12.93
N LEU A 408 -30.37 26.55 -11.75
CA LEU A 408 -31.27 25.40 -11.59
C LEU A 408 -32.74 25.79 -11.86
N PRO A 409 -33.57 24.88 -12.40
CA PRO A 409 -35.01 25.10 -12.55
C PRO A 409 -35.67 25.44 -11.20
N LEU A 410 -36.59 26.40 -11.16
CA LEU A 410 -37.17 26.93 -9.91
C LEU A 410 -37.82 25.86 -9.01
N ALA A 411 -38.32 24.77 -9.59
CA ALA A 411 -38.87 23.62 -8.85
C ALA A 411 -37.81 22.87 -8.01
N ASN A 412 -36.53 23.02 -8.33
CA ASN A 412 -35.39 22.42 -7.64
C ASN A 412 -34.73 23.36 -6.62
N TRP A 413 -35.20 24.62 -6.51
CA TRP A 413 -34.75 25.53 -5.46
C TRP A 413 -35.42 25.17 -4.14
N MET A 414 -34.64 25.14 -3.06
CA MET A 414 -35.13 24.75 -1.75
C MET A 414 -35.87 25.93 -1.12
N LEU A 415 -37.11 25.76 -0.67
CA LEU A 415 -37.68 26.59 0.40
C LEU A 415 -36.68 26.71 1.58
N VAL A 416 -36.70 27.86 2.25
CA VAL A 416 -35.75 28.23 3.31
C VAL A 416 -36.47 28.87 4.49
N ASN A 417 -37.40 29.78 4.20
CA ASN A 417 -38.23 30.47 5.19
C ASN A 417 -39.55 30.90 4.52
N TYR A 418 -40.60 31.17 5.29
CA TYR A 418 -41.91 31.58 4.76
C TYR A 418 -42.67 32.47 5.76
N GLY A 419 -43.64 33.23 5.25
CA GLY A 419 -44.42 34.18 6.03
C GLY A 419 -45.52 34.82 5.19
N THR A 420 -45.93 36.01 5.60
CA THR A 420 -46.93 36.85 4.92
C THR A 420 -46.42 38.28 4.83
N PHE A 421 -46.75 38.99 3.76
CA PHE A 421 -46.44 40.42 3.67
C PHE A 421 -47.25 41.24 4.67
N ASP A 422 -46.63 42.29 5.22
CA ASP A 422 -47.26 43.23 6.12
C ASP A 422 -48.25 44.18 5.41
N ALA A 423 -48.86 45.09 6.16
CA ALA A 423 -49.82 46.07 5.64
C ALA A 423 -49.24 47.03 4.58
N GLY A 424 -47.91 47.18 4.51
CA GLY A 424 -47.19 47.96 3.51
C GLY A 424 -46.61 47.12 2.36
N GLY A 425 -46.96 45.83 2.26
CA GLY A 425 -46.48 44.95 1.21
C GLY A 425 -45.01 44.52 1.36
N ARG A 426 -44.45 44.60 2.58
CA ARG A 426 -43.06 44.24 2.91
C ARG A 426 -42.97 42.96 3.73
N VAL A 427 -41.81 42.32 3.69
CA VAL A 427 -41.48 41.15 4.51
C VAL A 427 -40.00 41.13 4.83
N VAL A 428 -39.64 40.74 6.05
CA VAL A 428 -38.25 40.59 6.50
C VAL A 428 -38.05 39.20 7.04
N PHE A 429 -37.10 38.47 6.47
CA PHE A 429 -36.74 37.12 6.89
C PHE A 429 -35.37 37.14 7.54
N THR A 430 -35.33 36.84 8.84
CA THR A 430 -34.10 36.71 9.62
C THR A 430 -33.54 35.29 9.55
N ASN A 431 -32.21 35.21 9.52
CA ASN A 431 -31.42 34.00 9.36
C ASN A 431 -31.93 33.00 8.29
N PRO A 432 -32.16 33.43 7.02
CA PRO A 432 -32.57 32.54 5.95
C PRO A 432 -31.35 31.80 5.36
N VAL A 433 -30.34 31.44 6.16
CA VAL A 433 -29.30 30.52 5.70
C VAL A 433 -29.82 29.12 5.94
N CYS A 434 -30.19 28.39 4.88
CA CYS A 434 -30.39 26.95 5.00
C CYS A 434 -29.04 26.33 5.38
N PRO A 435 -28.89 25.67 6.53
CA PRO A 435 -27.56 25.21 6.96
C PRO A 435 -26.95 24.11 6.06
N ALA A 436 -27.75 23.42 5.25
CA ALA A 436 -27.27 22.50 4.21
C ALA A 436 -26.89 23.20 2.88
N LEU A 437 -27.26 24.48 2.72
CA LEU A 437 -26.77 25.37 1.67
C LEU A 437 -26.01 26.57 2.30
N PRO A 438 -24.83 26.34 2.92
CA PRO A 438 -24.05 27.40 3.57
C PRO A 438 -23.55 28.50 2.61
N ARG A 439 -23.70 28.27 1.29
CA ARG A 439 -23.61 29.28 0.24
C ARG A 439 -24.80 29.06 -0.70
N ALA A 440 -25.67 30.06 -0.82
CA ALA A 440 -26.86 30.00 -1.68
C ALA A 440 -27.23 31.37 -2.24
N TYR A 441 -27.83 31.34 -3.42
CA TYR A 441 -28.59 32.41 -4.04
C TYR A 441 -30.03 32.31 -3.56
N TYR A 442 -30.67 33.42 -3.25
CA TYR A 442 -32.05 33.45 -2.71
C TYR A 442 -33.03 34.11 -3.69
N ARG A 443 -34.30 33.67 -3.66
CA ARG A 443 -35.38 34.23 -4.47
C ARG A 443 -36.73 34.18 -3.73
N LEU A 444 -37.57 35.19 -3.91
CA LEU A 444 -38.93 35.17 -3.37
C LEU A 444 -39.87 34.40 -4.30
N ARG A 445 -40.78 33.66 -3.71
CA ARG A 445 -41.91 33.03 -4.39
C ARG A 445 -43.20 33.37 -3.63
N VAL A 446 -44.23 33.78 -4.37
CA VAL A 446 -45.59 33.93 -3.85
C VAL A 446 -46.42 32.71 -4.24
N GLY A 447 -47.34 32.33 -3.36
CA GLY A 447 -48.17 31.15 -3.48
C GLY A 447 -49.16 31.06 -2.32
N ASP A 448 -49.63 29.87 -2.01
CA ASP A 448 -50.47 29.61 -0.83
C ASP A 448 -49.74 28.76 0.23
N SER A 449 -50.34 28.67 1.42
CA SER A 449 -49.77 27.92 2.55
C SER A 449 -49.67 26.40 2.35
N SER A 450 -50.35 25.83 1.34
CA SER A 450 -50.24 24.40 1.01
C SER A 450 -48.92 24.05 0.30
N THR A 451 -48.23 25.07 -0.25
CA THR A 451 -46.89 24.92 -0.85
C THR A 451 -45.75 24.87 0.18
N LYS A 452 -46.05 24.95 1.48
CA LYS A 452 -45.08 24.78 2.56
C LYS A 452 -44.65 23.32 2.67
N LEU A 453 -43.34 23.08 2.69
CA LEU A 453 -42.77 21.79 3.08
C LEU A 453 -42.53 21.76 4.60
N ASP A 454 -42.78 20.61 5.23
CA ASP A 454 -42.45 20.42 6.65
C ASP A 454 -40.96 20.11 6.83
N PRO A 455 -40.33 20.60 7.93
CA PRO A 455 -38.97 20.23 8.31
C PRO A 455 -38.78 18.70 8.39
N PRO A 456 -37.56 18.19 8.18
CA PRO A 456 -37.31 16.76 8.27
C PRO A 456 -37.40 16.30 9.72
N SER A 457 -37.84 15.07 9.93
CA SER A 457 -37.90 14.43 11.25
C SER A 457 -36.92 13.27 11.31
N ILE A 458 -36.07 13.21 12.33
CA ILE A 458 -35.20 12.04 12.56
C ILE A 458 -36.05 10.91 13.12
N LEU A 459 -36.06 9.78 12.41
CA LEU A 459 -36.70 8.54 12.86
C LEU A 459 -35.74 7.73 13.74
N MET A 460 -34.45 7.73 13.40
CA MET A 460 -33.39 7.08 14.17
C MET A 460 -32.11 7.91 14.08
N PRO A 461 -31.62 8.50 15.19
CA PRO A 461 -30.32 9.18 15.20
C PRO A 461 -29.17 8.17 15.06
N PRO A 462 -27.94 8.63 14.74
CA PRO A 462 -26.77 7.78 14.87
C PRO A 462 -26.62 7.27 16.30
N GLN A 463 -26.09 6.06 16.44
CA GLN A 463 -25.83 5.44 17.74
C GLN A 463 -24.33 5.48 18.06
N ARG A 464 -24.01 5.40 19.36
CA ARG A 464 -22.61 5.24 19.80
C ARG A 464 -22.01 3.97 19.18
N VAL A 465 -20.73 4.03 18.82
CA VAL A 465 -19.98 2.86 18.32
C VAL A 465 -18.62 2.83 18.98
N THR A 466 -18.15 1.64 19.31
CA THR A 466 -16.76 1.37 19.70
C THR A 466 -16.16 0.44 18.66
N VAL A 467 -14.98 0.79 18.13
CA VAL A 467 -14.35 0.13 16.99
C VAL A 467 -12.83 0.18 17.13
N SER A 468 -12.13 -0.88 16.72
CA SER A 468 -10.67 -0.94 16.79
C SER A 468 -10.02 -0.07 15.70
N PRO A 469 -8.81 0.44 15.94
CA PRO A 469 -8.05 1.15 14.91
C PRO A 469 -7.88 0.32 13.64
N GLY A 470 -8.03 0.96 12.47
CA GLY A 470 -7.97 0.31 11.16
C GLY A 470 -9.27 -0.36 10.70
N ASP A 471 -10.20 -0.70 11.59
CA ASP A 471 -11.51 -1.22 11.20
C ASP A 471 -12.39 -0.11 10.58
N PRO A 472 -13.29 -0.45 9.63
CA PRO A 472 -14.23 0.49 9.07
C PRO A 472 -15.40 0.76 10.02
N VAL A 473 -15.82 2.03 10.15
CA VAL A 473 -17.06 2.38 10.87
C VAL A 473 -18.09 3.04 9.95
N ARG A 474 -19.36 2.75 10.22
CA ARG A 474 -20.53 3.35 9.56
C ARG A 474 -21.44 4.00 10.59
N LEU A 475 -21.42 5.32 10.67
CA LEU A 475 -22.43 6.09 11.40
C LEU A 475 -23.57 6.41 10.43
N SER A 476 -24.82 6.13 10.80
CA SER A 476 -25.98 6.30 9.93
C SER A 476 -27.12 7.03 10.63
N VAL A 477 -27.94 7.73 9.85
CA VAL A 477 -29.18 8.38 10.32
C VAL A 477 -30.34 7.99 9.43
N SER A 478 -31.49 7.73 10.06
CA SER A 478 -32.77 7.58 9.36
C SER A 478 -33.62 8.81 9.62
N ALA A 479 -34.09 9.45 8.56
CA ALA A 479 -34.93 10.64 8.63
C ALA A 479 -36.06 10.60 7.59
N ARG A 480 -37.15 11.31 7.87
CA ARG A 480 -38.35 11.41 7.05
C ARG A 480 -38.56 12.85 6.61
N GLY A 481 -38.70 13.02 5.30
CA GLY A 481 -39.04 14.26 4.61
C GLY A 481 -38.70 14.14 3.11
N PRO A 482 -39.29 14.94 2.23
CA PRO A 482 -38.81 15.04 0.84
C PRO A 482 -37.46 15.77 0.79
N LEU A 483 -36.68 15.56 -0.27
CA LEU A 483 -35.48 16.34 -0.62
C LEU A 483 -34.45 16.51 0.53
N LEU A 484 -34.10 15.40 1.19
CA LEU A 484 -33.18 15.39 2.33
C LEU A 484 -31.73 15.64 1.93
N GLN A 485 -31.07 16.55 2.64
CA GLN A 485 -29.63 16.82 2.60
C GLN A 485 -29.02 16.57 3.98
N TYR A 486 -27.73 16.22 4.01
CA TYR A 486 -27.02 15.85 5.23
C TYR A 486 -25.72 16.64 5.36
N LEU A 487 -25.33 16.95 6.60
CA LEU A 487 -23.99 17.42 6.95
C LEU A 487 -23.59 16.82 8.30
N TRP A 488 -22.48 16.09 8.32
CA TRP A 488 -21.93 15.53 9.56
C TRP A 488 -20.96 16.50 10.25
N PHE A 489 -20.94 16.44 11.57
CA PHE A 489 -20.05 17.20 12.44
C PHE A 489 -19.30 16.26 13.37
N ARG A 490 -18.01 16.53 13.62
CA ARG A 490 -17.16 15.87 14.62
C ARG A 490 -16.72 16.92 15.64
N ASN A 491 -17.06 16.74 16.91
CA ASN A 491 -16.74 17.66 18.01
C ASN A 491 -17.19 19.12 17.75
N GLY A 492 -18.27 19.32 16.98
CA GLY A 492 -18.81 20.63 16.59
C GLY A 492 -18.36 21.14 15.22
N GLU A 493 -17.27 20.59 14.64
CA GLU A 493 -16.72 21.02 13.36
C GLU A 493 -17.25 20.16 12.18
N PRO A 494 -17.53 20.75 10.99
CA PRO A 494 -18.09 20.02 9.85
C PRO A 494 -17.09 19.04 9.22
N VAL A 495 -17.52 17.79 9.03
CA VAL A 495 -16.72 16.75 8.37
C VAL A 495 -16.75 16.95 6.85
N ARG A 496 -15.60 17.32 6.28
CA ARG A 496 -15.49 17.70 4.86
C ARG A 496 -15.96 16.57 3.93
N GLY A 497 -16.94 16.86 3.08
CA GLY A 497 -17.48 15.91 2.09
C GLY A 497 -18.51 14.91 2.63
N ALA A 498 -18.79 14.88 3.94
CA ALA A 498 -19.76 14.00 4.54
C ALA A 498 -21.20 14.50 4.36
N THR A 499 -21.76 14.31 3.16
CA THR A 499 -23.06 14.85 2.73
C THR A 499 -24.17 13.80 2.53
N ARG A 500 -23.96 12.57 2.99
CA ARG A 500 -24.89 11.43 2.86
C ARG A 500 -25.52 11.05 4.20
N SER A 501 -26.60 10.26 4.15
CA SER A 501 -27.25 9.67 5.35
C SER A 501 -26.37 8.68 6.12
N VAL A 502 -25.24 8.29 5.56
CA VAL A 502 -24.21 7.45 6.18
C VAL A 502 -22.87 8.18 6.06
N LEU A 503 -22.17 8.31 7.18
CA LEU A 503 -20.75 8.63 7.24
C LEU A 503 -19.96 7.33 7.36
N GLU A 504 -19.05 7.11 6.43
CA GLU A 504 -18.13 5.97 6.41
C GLU A 504 -16.72 6.47 6.74
N ILE A 505 -16.06 5.85 7.71
CA ILE A 505 -14.62 6.02 7.93
C ILE A 505 -14.00 4.66 7.58
N PRO A 506 -13.26 4.52 6.47
CA PRO A 506 -12.84 3.21 5.97
C PRO A 506 -11.82 2.48 6.86
N ALA A 507 -11.06 3.23 7.65
CA ALA A 507 -10.06 2.71 8.59
C ALA A 507 -9.91 3.73 9.73
N VAL A 508 -10.55 3.50 10.86
CA VAL A 508 -10.63 4.47 11.97
C VAL A 508 -9.25 4.71 12.60
N GLN A 509 -8.91 5.97 12.86
CA GLN A 509 -7.72 6.39 13.61
C GLN A 509 -8.10 6.93 15.00
N GLU A 510 -7.14 7.04 15.93
CA GLU A 510 -7.38 7.63 17.25
C GLU A 510 -7.95 9.06 17.16
N GLU A 511 -7.49 9.85 16.18
CA GLU A 511 -7.98 11.21 15.90
C GLU A 511 -9.43 11.29 15.36
N ASP A 512 -10.04 10.15 15.02
CA ASP A 512 -11.47 10.06 14.70
C ASP A 512 -12.34 9.92 15.95
N ALA A 513 -11.77 9.66 17.14
CA ALA A 513 -12.54 9.62 18.38
C ALA A 513 -13.27 10.96 18.64
N GLY A 514 -14.55 10.89 19.02
CA GLY A 514 -15.30 12.11 19.33
C GLY A 514 -16.82 11.99 19.33
N GLU A 515 -17.47 13.12 19.57
CA GLU A 515 -18.91 13.28 19.42
C GLU A 515 -19.26 13.60 17.96
N TYR A 516 -20.03 12.71 17.33
CA TYR A 516 -20.59 12.92 16.01
C TYR A 516 -22.05 13.34 16.08
N ARG A 517 -22.40 14.32 15.25
CA ARG A 517 -23.78 14.73 14.99
C ARG A 517 -24.01 14.81 13.50
N VAL A 518 -25.27 14.64 13.08
CA VAL A 518 -25.68 14.91 11.71
C VAL A 518 -26.85 15.87 11.71
N MET A 519 -26.71 16.90 10.89
CA MET A 519 -27.79 17.79 10.55
C MET A 519 -28.48 17.24 9.31
N VAL A 520 -29.79 17.01 9.41
CA VAL A 520 -30.64 16.67 8.28
C VAL A 520 -31.45 17.91 7.94
N ALA A 521 -31.32 18.40 6.71
CA ALA A 521 -32.10 19.52 6.21
C ALA A 521 -32.99 19.08 5.05
N ASN A 522 -34.06 19.82 4.86
CA ASN A 522 -34.83 19.82 3.63
C ASN A 522 -35.35 21.24 3.38
N PRO A 523 -36.11 21.47 2.30
CA PRO A 523 -36.67 22.79 2.03
C PRO A 523 -37.65 23.32 3.12
N GLY A 524 -38.21 22.46 3.97
CA GLY A 524 -39.08 22.87 5.07
C GLY A 524 -38.33 23.37 6.31
N GLY A 525 -37.02 23.12 6.42
CA GLY A 525 -36.19 23.44 7.57
C GLY A 525 -35.13 22.37 7.85
N TYR A 526 -34.60 22.33 9.06
CA TYR A 526 -33.59 21.34 9.45
C TYR A 526 -33.80 20.82 10.88
N VAL A 527 -33.18 19.67 11.17
CA VAL A 527 -33.08 19.08 12.49
C VAL A 527 -31.65 18.56 12.70
N ILE A 528 -31.11 18.73 13.90
CA ILE A 528 -29.80 18.18 14.30
C ILE A 528 -30.04 16.94 15.15
N SER A 529 -29.25 15.89 14.93
CA SER A 529 -29.37 14.64 15.69
C SER A 529 -28.97 14.79 17.17
N ALA A 530 -29.45 13.84 17.97
CA ALA A 530 -28.76 13.48 19.21
C ALA A 530 -27.31 13.07 18.91
N PRO A 531 -26.37 13.29 19.84
CA PRO A 531 -24.98 12.94 19.66
C PRO A 531 -24.74 11.43 19.67
N ALA A 532 -23.79 10.99 18.84
CA ALA A 532 -23.25 9.64 18.81
C ALA A 532 -21.75 9.68 19.08
N THR A 533 -21.30 9.05 20.17
CA THR A 533 -19.85 8.95 20.44
C THR A 533 -19.24 7.84 19.59
N LEU A 534 -18.24 8.19 18.79
CA LEU A 534 -17.27 7.22 18.25
C LEU A 534 -16.14 7.09 19.27
N ALA A 535 -16.03 5.91 19.87
CA ALA A 535 -14.90 5.55 20.72
C ALA A 535 -13.97 4.61 19.94
N VAL A 536 -12.68 4.93 19.95
CA VAL A 536 -11.65 4.04 19.41
C VAL A 536 -11.27 3.05 20.50
N ALA A 537 -11.23 1.75 20.15
CA ALA A 537 -10.94 0.71 21.11
C ALA A 537 -9.44 0.68 21.42
N ASN A 538 -9.11 1.07 22.65
CA ASN A 538 -7.76 1.00 23.20
C ASN A 538 -7.53 -0.43 23.73
N GLU A 539 -7.23 -1.36 22.83
CA GLU A 539 -6.99 -2.75 23.20
C GLU A 539 -5.51 -2.94 23.57
N PRO A 540 -5.18 -3.23 24.85
CA PRO A 540 -3.84 -3.70 25.19
C PRO A 540 -3.57 -5.02 24.47
N PRO A 541 -2.30 -5.40 24.22
CA PRO A 541 -2.02 -6.58 23.42
C PRO A 541 -2.51 -7.85 24.12
N ARG A 542 -3.01 -8.79 23.34
CA ARG A 542 -3.34 -10.16 23.74
C ARG A 542 -2.62 -11.14 22.82
N ILE A 543 -2.20 -12.27 23.37
CA ILE A 543 -1.66 -13.36 22.55
C ILE A 543 -2.83 -14.12 21.92
N LEU A 544 -2.77 -14.33 20.61
CA LEU A 544 -3.69 -15.18 19.84
C LEU A 544 -3.13 -16.61 19.71
N ALA A 545 -1.84 -16.72 19.39
CA ALA A 545 -1.13 -17.99 19.31
C ALA A 545 0.18 -17.91 20.12
N GLU A 546 0.30 -18.82 21.08
CA GLU A 546 1.42 -18.90 22.01
C GLU A 546 2.60 -19.69 21.40
N PRO A 547 3.87 -19.29 21.62
CA PRO A 547 5.04 -19.97 21.04
C PRO A 547 5.19 -21.41 21.56
N VAL A 548 5.28 -22.38 20.66
CA VAL A 548 5.30 -23.82 21.01
C VAL A 548 6.71 -24.29 21.35
N ASP A 549 6.82 -25.17 22.34
CA ASP A 549 8.07 -25.85 22.73
C ASP A 549 8.79 -26.45 21.51
N GLN A 550 10.12 -26.43 21.52
CA GLN A 550 10.97 -26.89 20.43
C GLN A 550 12.04 -27.85 20.96
N THR A 551 12.34 -28.89 20.19
CA THR A 551 13.50 -29.76 20.43
C THR A 551 14.44 -29.69 19.23
N THR A 552 15.73 -29.57 19.50
CA THR A 552 16.79 -29.54 18.49
C THR A 552 18.05 -30.19 19.04
N PHE A 553 19.05 -30.41 18.18
CA PHE A 553 20.37 -30.88 18.61
C PHE A 553 21.35 -29.71 18.73
N GLU A 554 22.42 -29.89 19.49
CA GLU A 554 23.52 -28.91 19.51
C GLU A 554 24.10 -28.72 18.09
N GLY A 555 24.18 -27.45 17.66
CA GLY A 555 24.45 -27.01 16.29
C GLY A 555 23.19 -26.77 15.43
N GLY A 556 22.01 -27.21 15.89
CA GLY A 556 20.73 -27.13 15.18
C GLY A 556 20.14 -25.73 15.06
N SER A 557 18.93 -25.64 14.50
CA SER A 557 18.15 -24.41 14.38
C SER A 557 16.72 -24.63 14.85
N VAL A 558 16.08 -23.59 15.39
CA VAL A 558 14.67 -23.59 15.82
C VAL A 558 14.00 -22.26 15.50
N VAL A 559 12.67 -22.29 15.40
CA VAL A 559 11.85 -21.10 15.19
C VAL A 559 10.74 -21.08 16.26
N PHE A 560 10.64 -19.97 16.98
CA PHE A 560 9.48 -19.67 17.83
C PHE A 560 8.64 -18.60 17.15
N VAL A 561 7.31 -18.79 17.16
CA VAL A 561 6.34 -17.88 16.55
C VAL A 561 5.32 -17.48 17.62
N VAL A 562 5.04 -16.19 17.73
CA VAL A 562 3.91 -15.66 18.49
C VAL A 562 2.98 -14.92 17.54
N GLU A 563 1.68 -15.07 17.72
CA GLU A 563 0.69 -14.19 17.10
C GLU A 563 0.01 -13.37 18.19
N ALA A 564 -0.09 -12.07 18.00
CA ALA A 564 -0.73 -11.16 18.94
C ALA A 564 -1.71 -10.22 18.22
N ALA A 565 -2.66 -9.68 18.97
CA ALA A 565 -3.58 -8.66 18.52
C ALA A 565 -3.78 -7.59 19.59
N GLY A 566 -4.16 -6.40 19.17
CA GLY A 566 -4.37 -5.23 20.01
C GLY A 566 -4.27 -3.98 19.14
N THR A 567 -4.29 -2.80 19.75
CA THR A 567 -4.03 -1.57 19.00
C THR A 567 -2.58 -1.53 18.50
N GLU A 568 -2.40 -1.32 17.20
CA GLU A 568 -1.08 -1.12 16.58
C GLU A 568 -0.49 0.27 16.94
N PRO A 569 0.85 0.45 16.92
CA PRO A 569 1.87 -0.55 16.62
C PRO A 569 2.10 -1.53 17.79
N LEU A 570 2.15 -2.83 17.48
CA LEU A 570 2.59 -3.87 18.40
C LEU A 570 4.11 -4.00 18.39
N GLU A 571 4.75 -3.67 19.51
CA GLU A 571 6.18 -3.84 19.71
C GLU A 571 6.47 -5.17 20.41
N TYR A 572 7.36 -5.98 19.84
CA TYR A 572 7.76 -7.28 20.37
C TYR A 572 9.17 -7.19 20.98
N GLN A 573 9.45 -7.98 22.01
CA GLN A 573 10.81 -8.20 22.51
C GLN A 573 10.93 -9.61 23.10
N TRP A 574 11.81 -10.43 22.53
CA TRP A 574 12.09 -11.78 23.03
C TRP A 574 13.09 -11.79 24.19
N TYR A 575 12.93 -12.80 25.05
CA TYR A 575 13.74 -13.09 26.21
C TYR A 575 14.02 -14.59 26.31
N PHE A 576 15.16 -14.93 26.90
CA PHE A 576 15.57 -16.28 27.28
C PHE A 576 15.65 -16.40 28.81
N SER A 577 15.41 -17.61 29.35
CA SER A 577 15.55 -17.90 30.77
C SER A 577 14.73 -16.95 31.68
N GLU A 578 15.20 -16.68 32.90
CA GLU A 578 14.62 -15.74 33.87
C GLU A 578 14.79 -14.24 33.47
N GLY A 579 14.75 -13.92 32.18
CA GLY A 579 14.73 -12.55 31.67
C GLY A 579 16.03 -12.05 31.04
N GLU A 580 16.88 -12.95 30.53
CA GLU A 580 17.96 -12.54 29.62
C GLU A 580 17.34 -11.94 28.36
N LEU A 581 17.57 -10.63 28.14
CA LEU A 581 17.15 -9.91 26.95
C LEU A 581 17.88 -10.47 25.72
N LEU A 582 17.17 -10.76 24.64
CA LEU A 582 17.75 -11.09 23.33
C LEU A 582 17.79 -9.82 22.46
N PRO A 583 18.95 -9.14 22.31
CA PRO A 583 18.98 -7.81 21.68
C PRO A 583 18.68 -7.88 20.19
N GLY A 584 17.76 -7.03 19.71
CA GLY A 584 17.36 -6.98 18.30
C GLY A 584 16.27 -7.98 17.88
N GLU A 585 15.90 -8.92 18.75
CA GLU A 585 14.82 -9.87 18.51
C GLU A 585 13.45 -9.22 18.80
N THR A 586 13.00 -8.36 17.89
CA THR A 586 11.82 -7.48 18.06
C THR A 586 10.66 -7.78 17.11
N ASN A 587 10.56 -9.00 16.61
CA ASN A 587 9.49 -9.45 15.70
C ASN A 587 8.62 -10.53 16.36
N GLY A 588 7.45 -10.82 15.78
CA GLY A 588 6.62 -11.97 16.18
C GLY A 588 7.25 -13.36 15.92
N VAL A 589 8.43 -13.41 15.31
CA VAL A 589 9.19 -14.64 15.03
C VAL A 589 10.62 -14.50 15.54
N LEU A 590 11.06 -15.46 16.36
CA LEU A 590 12.45 -15.63 16.80
C LEU A 590 13.05 -16.84 16.09
N SER A 591 14.19 -16.66 15.42
CA SER A 591 14.89 -17.73 14.67
C SER A 591 16.30 -17.95 15.21
N LEU A 592 16.51 -19.05 15.94
CA LEU A 592 17.82 -19.42 16.47
C LEU A 592 18.52 -20.38 15.51
N ARG A 593 19.84 -20.17 15.31
CA ARG A 593 20.70 -21.01 14.46
C ARG A 593 22.00 -21.34 15.19
N GLY A 594 22.55 -22.53 14.97
CA GLY A 594 23.76 -22.97 15.68
C GLY A 594 23.52 -23.08 17.19
N VAL A 595 22.32 -23.52 17.58
CA VAL A 595 21.87 -23.59 18.98
C VAL A 595 22.84 -24.44 19.79
N ARG A 596 23.33 -23.91 20.91
CA ARG A 596 24.24 -24.59 21.83
C ARG A 596 23.48 -25.14 23.03
N ALA A 597 24.06 -26.11 23.74
CA ALA A 597 23.45 -26.70 24.93
C ALA A 597 23.16 -25.66 26.04
N ASP A 598 23.96 -24.60 26.14
CA ASP A 598 23.76 -23.48 27.08
C ASP A 598 22.57 -22.56 26.71
N ARG A 599 21.96 -22.76 25.55
CA ARG A 599 20.72 -22.10 25.09
C ARG A 599 19.48 -22.98 25.25
N ALA A 600 19.59 -24.16 25.87
CA ALA A 600 18.41 -24.90 26.35
C ALA A 600 17.71 -24.13 27.49
N GLY A 601 16.38 -24.06 27.46
CA GLY A 601 15.60 -23.34 28.46
C GLY A 601 14.37 -22.63 27.91
N PRO A 602 13.64 -21.86 28.74
CA PRO A 602 12.42 -21.19 28.34
C PRO A 602 12.69 -19.93 27.51
N TYR A 603 11.96 -19.79 26.40
CA TYR A 603 11.88 -18.58 25.58
C TYR A 603 10.50 -17.97 25.70
N TRP A 604 10.42 -16.65 25.82
CA TRP A 604 9.14 -15.94 25.91
C TRP A 604 9.28 -14.54 25.32
N VAL A 605 8.14 -13.93 24.97
CA VAL A 605 8.09 -12.62 24.32
C VAL A 605 7.17 -11.69 25.10
N LEU A 606 7.61 -10.45 25.26
CA LEU A 606 6.78 -9.34 25.71
C LEU A 606 6.25 -8.62 24.47
N VAL A 607 4.93 -8.50 24.35
CA VAL A 607 4.27 -7.69 23.33
C VAL A 607 3.65 -6.48 24.02
N ARG A 608 3.93 -5.26 23.54
CA ARG A 608 3.43 -4.01 24.12
C ARG A 608 2.89 -3.06 23.06
N ASN A 609 2.00 -2.17 23.48
CA ASN A 609 1.57 -0.98 22.74
C ASN A 609 1.36 0.17 23.74
N ALA A 610 0.79 1.30 23.29
CA ALA A 610 0.52 2.47 24.13
C ALA A 610 -0.44 2.21 25.32
N PHE A 611 -1.20 1.11 25.31
CA PHE A 611 -2.28 0.83 26.26
C PHE A 611 -1.96 -0.32 27.23
N GLY A 612 -0.85 -1.04 27.02
CA GLY A 612 -0.40 -2.07 27.95
C GLY A 612 0.64 -3.00 27.36
N SER A 613 0.90 -4.09 28.09
CA SER A 613 1.75 -5.18 27.61
C SER A 613 1.23 -6.53 28.08
N VAL A 614 1.52 -7.57 27.30
CA VAL A 614 1.26 -8.97 27.62
C VAL A 614 2.55 -9.77 27.43
N ARG A 615 2.77 -10.73 28.32
CA ARG A 615 3.85 -11.70 28.23
C ARG A 615 3.27 -13.02 27.76
N SER A 616 3.87 -13.64 26.74
CA SER A 616 3.52 -14.99 26.30
C SER A 616 3.80 -16.02 27.39
N ARG A 617 3.23 -17.23 27.26
CA ARG A 617 3.80 -18.37 27.99
C ARG A 617 5.24 -18.60 27.55
N ALA A 618 6.01 -19.27 28.41
CA ALA A 618 7.30 -19.80 28.04
C ALA A 618 7.15 -20.99 27.09
N ALA A 619 7.94 -20.99 26.02
CA ALA A 619 8.19 -22.13 25.14
C ALA A 619 9.53 -22.76 25.55
N LEU A 620 9.55 -24.05 25.87
CA LEU A 620 10.79 -24.73 26.25
C LEU A 620 11.61 -25.10 25.01
N LEU A 621 12.87 -24.64 24.94
CA LEU A 621 13.87 -25.20 24.04
C LEU A 621 14.59 -26.35 24.73
N GLN A 622 14.42 -27.56 24.23
CA GLN A 622 15.27 -28.70 24.56
C GLN A 622 16.40 -28.79 23.53
N VAL A 623 17.64 -28.83 24.02
CA VAL A 623 18.83 -29.05 23.18
C VAL A 623 19.41 -30.41 23.55
N GLU A 624 19.24 -31.37 22.66
CA GLU A 624 19.82 -32.69 22.79
C GLU A 624 21.29 -32.68 22.37
N ALA A 625 22.11 -33.49 23.04
CA ALA A 625 23.51 -33.65 22.68
C ALA A 625 23.63 -34.19 21.26
N THR A 626 24.53 -33.59 20.45
CA THR A 626 24.73 -33.98 19.05
C THR A 626 24.83 -35.51 18.89
N PRO A 627 24.07 -36.13 17.97
CA PRO A 627 24.03 -37.58 17.85
C PRO A 627 25.42 -38.18 17.61
N GLY A 628 25.85 -39.06 18.50
CA GLY A 628 27.18 -39.65 18.48
C GLY A 628 27.33 -40.75 17.41
N GLY A 629 28.43 -40.71 16.66
CA GLY A 629 28.80 -41.75 15.70
C GLY A 629 28.69 -41.31 14.25
N LEU A 630 29.59 -41.83 13.42
CA LEU A 630 29.59 -41.59 11.97
C LEU A 630 28.45 -42.38 11.30
N PRO A 631 27.77 -41.82 10.29
CA PRO A 631 26.70 -42.53 9.62
C PRO A 631 27.15 -43.85 8.97
N PRO A 632 26.27 -44.87 8.94
CA PRO A 632 26.54 -46.14 8.28
C PRO A 632 26.78 -45.95 6.77
N THR A 633 27.81 -46.62 6.26
CA THR A 633 28.29 -46.47 4.87
C THR A 633 27.79 -47.57 3.93
N ASN A 634 27.05 -48.55 4.46
CA ASN A 634 26.42 -49.61 3.68
C ASN A 634 25.14 -49.12 3.00
N VAL A 635 24.83 -49.71 1.85
CA VAL A 635 23.56 -49.49 1.16
C VAL A 635 22.39 -49.97 2.02
N MET A 636 21.27 -49.24 1.94
CA MET A 636 19.96 -49.62 2.47
C MET A 636 18.91 -49.46 1.36
N GLY A 637 17.64 -49.71 1.66
CA GLY A 637 16.58 -49.50 0.68
C GLY A 637 16.46 -50.59 -0.39
N TRP A 638 15.71 -50.29 -1.44
CA TRP A 638 15.38 -51.25 -2.48
C TRP A 638 16.58 -51.76 -3.30
N ALA A 639 17.64 -50.96 -3.47
CA ALA A 639 18.88 -51.46 -4.10
C ALA A 639 19.63 -52.47 -3.21
N ALA A 640 19.60 -52.28 -1.88
CA ALA A 640 20.14 -53.26 -0.93
C ALA A 640 19.32 -54.57 -0.95
N PHE A 641 17.98 -54.44 -0.96
CA PHE A 641 17.06 -55.58 -1.05
C PHE A 641 17.32 -56.45 -2.28
N ALA A 642 17.64 -55.83 -3.42
CA ALA A 642 17.98 -56.52 -4.66
C ALA A 642 19.46 -56.94 -4.78
N GLY A 643 20.27 -56.75 -3.74
CA GLY A 643 21.67 -57.23 -3.69
C GLY A 643 22.66 -56.44 -4.56
N VAL A 644 22.56 -55.11 -4.59
CA VAL A 644 23.53 -54.28 -5.33
C VAL A 644 24.97 -54.50 -4.84
N THR A 645 25.86 -54.78 -5.79
CA THR A 645 27.30 -55.02 -5.59
C THR A 645 28.19 -54.14 -6.48
N GLY A 646 27.64 -53.56 -7.56
CA GLY A 646 28.38 -52.73 -8.49
C GLY A 646 29.61 -53.44 -9.06
N GLY A 647 30.74 -52.74 -9.07
CA GLY A 647 32.03 -53.24 -9.54
C GLY A 647 32.57 -54.45 -8.75
N ASN A 648 32.10 -54.70 -7.52
CA ASN A 648 32.51 -55.85 -6.70
C ASN A 648 31.81 -57.17 -7.08
N HIS A 649 30.93 -57.16 -8.09
CA HIS A 649 30.20 -58.36 -8.51
C HIS A 649 31.17 -59.52 -8.82
N GLY A 650 30.88 -60.72 -8.30
CA GLY A 650 31.75 -61.89 -8.45
C GLY A 650 33.11 -61.78 -7.73
N GLY A 651 33.28 -60.84 -6.79
CA GLY A 651 34.55 -60.58 -6.12
C GLY A 651 35.54 -59.74 -6.94
N ASN A 652 35.08 -59.07 -8.00
CA ASN A 652 35.93 -58.30 -8.90
C ASN A 652 36.55 -57.05 -8.23
N THR A 653 37.87 -56.94 -8.31
CA THR A 653 38.66 -55.80 -7.82
C THR A 653 39.23 -54.92 -8.93
N ASN A 654 38.95 -55.22 -10.20
CA ASN A 654 39.51 -54.47 -11.34
C ASN A 654 39.03 -53.02 -11.35
N SER A 655 40.00 -52.08 -11.36
CA SER A 655 39.75 -50.64 -11.36
C SER A 655 40.46 -49.92 -12.50
N VAL A 656 39.84 -48.88 -13.06
CA VAL A 656 40.44 -47.93 -13.99
C VAL A 656 40.28 -46.51 -13.45
N ILE A 657 41.34 -45.70 -13.51
CA ILE A 657 41.27 -44.26 -13.24
C ILE A 657 40.99 -43.53 -14.55
N VAL A 658 40.03 -42.61 -14.53
CA VAL A 658 39.65 -41.80 -15.69
C VAL A 658 39.71 -40.30 -15.36
N THR A 659 40.41 -39.55 -16.21
CA THR A 659 40.69 -38.11 -16.05
C THR A 659 40.10 -37.26 -17.17
N ASP A 660 39.55 -37.88 -18.21
CA ASP A 660 38.93 -37.23 -19.36
C ASP A 660 37.70 -38.00 -19.86
N TYR A 661 36.94 -37.37 -20.76
CA TYR A 661 35.71 -37.96 -21.29
C TYR A 661 35.92 -39.18 -22.18
N ALA A 662 37.02 -39.26 -22.93
CA ALA A 662 37.26 -40.40 -23.81
C ALA A 662 37.53 -41.67 -22.99
N ALA A 663 38.37 -41.55 -21.95
CA ALA A 663 38.63 -42.63 -20.99
C ALA A 663 37.36 -43.03 -20.22
N PHE A 664 36.59 -42.06 -19.70
CA PHE A 664 35.32 -42.31 -19.01
C PHE A 664 34.32 -43.04 -19.91
N ARG A 665 34.08 -42.52 -21.12
CA ARG A 665 33.15 -43.08 -22.12
C ARG A 665 33.51 -44.49 -22.55
N ALA A 666 34.80 -44.81 -22.65
CA ALA A 666 35.25 -46.18 -22.92
C ALA A 666 34.95 -47.09 -21.73
N ALA A 667 35.33 -46.67 -20.52
CA ALA A 667 35.18 -47.46 -19.30
C ALA A 667 33.72 -47.81 -18.99
N VAL A 668 32.81 -46.83 -19.06
CA VAL A 668 31.36 -47.03 -18.77
C VAL A 668 30.62 -47.87 -19.83
N ARG A 669 31.28 -48.32 -20.90
CA ARG A 669 30.68 -49.14 -21.94
C ARG A 669 31.27 -50.55 -22.04
N LEU A 670 32.24 -50.88 -21.21
CA LEU A 670 32.84 -52.21 -21.17
C LEU A 670 31.84 -53.26 -20.65
N PRO A 671 31.79 -54.48 -21.21
CA PRO A 671 30.83 -55.50 -20.78
C PRO A 671 31.12 -56.08 -19.39
N GLN A 672 32.39 -56.16 -18.98
CA GLN A 672 32.80 -56.78 -17.72
C GLN A 672 32.52 -55.91 -16.48
N PRO A 673 32.49 -56.52 -15.26
CA PRO A 673 32.46 -55.77 -14.01
C PRO A 673 33.68 -54.84 -13.85
N LEU A 674 33.47 -53.63 -13.33
CA LEU A 674 34.54 -52.61 -13.30
C LEU A 674 34.31 -51.54 -12.22
N HIS A 675 35.40 -51.15 -11.54
CA HIS A 675 35.47 -49.92 -10.75
C HIS A 675 36.03 -48.79 -11.62
N ILE A 676 35.29 -47.70 -11.78
CA ILE A 676 35.62 -46.55 -12.62
C ILE A 676 35.85 -45.37 -11.69
N LEU A 677 37.12 -45.06 -11.46
CA LEU A 677 37.58 -44.07 -10.50
C LEU A 677 37.77 -42.73 -11.21
N VAL A 678 36.86 -41.79 -10.98
CA VAL A 678 36.85 -40.49 -11.63
C VAL A 678 37.76 -39.52 -10.88
N SER A 679 38.77 -38.99 -11.58
CA SER A 679 39.73 -38.03 -11.01
C SER A 679 39.62 -36.69 -11.71
N GLY A 680 39.17 -35.65 -10.99
CA GLY A 680 38.91 -34.32 -11.53
C GLY A 680 37.55 -34.22 -12.24
N THR A 681 37.43 -33.29 -13.19
CA THR A 681 36.17 -32.96 -13.87
C THR A 681 36.10 -33.59 -15.26
N ILE A 682 35.14 -34.49 -15.45
CA ILE A 682 34.83 -35.11 -16.74
C ILE A 682 33.74 -34.30 -17.43
N VAL A 683 34.04 -33.68 -18.58
CA VAL A 683 33.06 -32.91 -19.35
C VAL A 683 32.57 -33.72 -20.54
N SER A 684 31.29 -34.07 -20.56
CA SER A 684 30.69 -34.87 -21.63
C SER A 684 30.57 -34.09 -22.94
N THR A 685 30.97 -34.75 -24.04
CA THR A 685 30.77 -34.25 -25.40
C THR A 685 29.49 -34.76 -26.06
N GLU A 686 28.88 -35.84 -25.56
CA GLU A 686 27.66 -36.44 -26.13
C GLU A 686 26.37 -35.89 -25.46
N ASN A 687 25.23 -35.97 -26.16
CA ASN A 687 23.91 -35.60 -25.60
C ASN A 687 23.43 -36.58 -24.51
N TYR A 688 23.87 -37.84 -24.60
CA TYR A 688 23.60 -38.89 -23.63
C TYR A 688 24.86 -39.73 -23.46
N THR A 689 25.51 -39.66 -22.30
CA THR A 689 26.63 -40.55 -21.96
C THR A 689 26.06 -41.86 -21.42
N TYR A 690 25.87 -42.84 -22.31
CA TYR A 690 25.30 -44.13 -21.90
C TYR A 690 26.26 -45.03 -21.10
N VAL A 691 25.71 -45.39 -19.94
CA VAL A 691 25.82 -46.57 -19.06
C VAL A 691 25.64 -47.98 -19.65
N TYR A 692 26.64 -48.67 -20.23
CA TYR A 692 26.42 -50.02 -20.80
C TYR A 692 27.22 -51.13 -20.11
N GLY A 693 26.62 -52.32 -20.06
CA GLY A 693 27.18 -53.50 -19.40
C GLY A 693 26.95 -53.44 -17.87
N PRO A 694 26.53 -54.55 -17.23
CA PRO A 694 26.17 -54.55 -15.82
C PRO A 694 27.39 -54.38 -14.90
N ASN A 695 27.13 -54.37 -13.58
CA ASN A 695 28.12 -54.64 -12.54
C ASN A 695 29.23 -53.58 -12.44
N LYS A 696 28.91 -52.29 -12.32
CA LYS A 696 29.93 -51.22 -12.23
C LYS A 696 29.79 -50.35 -11.01
N THR A 697 30.93 -49.85 -10.54
CA THR A 697 30.99 -48.76 -9.55
C THR A 697 31.64 -47.57 -10.24
N ILE A 698 30.93 -46.46 -10.37
CA ILE A 698 31.49 -45.16 -10.77
C ILE A 698 31.71 -44.38 -9.47
N LEU A 699 32.96 -44.06 -9.14
CA LEU A 699 33.33 -43.42 -7.88
C LEU A 699 34.21 -42.21 -8.13
N GLY A 700 33.79 -41.03 -7.66
CA GLY A 700 34.67 -39.86 -7.63
C GLY A 700 35.77 -39.98 -6.59
N LEU A 701 36.98 -39.52 -6.92
CA LEU A 701 38.13 -39.49 -6.02
C LEU A 701 38.28 -38.11 -5.35
N GLY A 702 38.59 -38.13 -4.05
CA GLY A 702 38.72 -36.91 -3.24
C GLY A 702 37.42 -36.14 -3.10
N THR A 703 37.49 -34.82 -2.89
CA THR A 703 36.31 -33.99 -2.61
C THR A 703 35.70 -33.31 -3.84
N ASN A 704 36.40 -33.31 -4.98
CA ASN A 704 36.12 -32.40 -6.11
C ASN A 704 35.90 -33.13 -7.45
N ALA A 705 35.83 -34.47 -7.45
CA ALA A 705 35.57 -35.22 -8.68
C ALA A 705 34.16 -34.92 -9.21
N ALA A 706 34.05 -34.70 -10.52
CA ALA A 706 32.84 -34.18 -11.14
C ALA A 706 32.55 -34.80 -12.50
N PHE A 707 31.27 -34.86 -12.86
CA PHE A 707 30.79 -35.17 -14.20
C PHE A 707 29.84 -34.06 -14.68
N VAL A 708 30.16 -33.46 -15.83
CA VAL A 708 29.43 -32.34 -16.41
C VAL A 708 28.76 -32.78 -17.71
N GLY A 709 27.43 -32.86 -17.71
CA GLY A 709 26.59 -33.31 -18.83
C GLY A 709 25.50 -34.29 -18.38
N ASN A 710 24.91 -35.02 -19.34
CA ASN A 710 23.90 -36.05 -19.07
C ASN A 710 24.56 -37.44 -18.98
N LEU A 711 24.47 -38.08 -17.82
CA LEU A 711 24.83 -39.49 -17.61
C LEU A 711 23.55 -40.34 -17.65
N ARG A 712 23.51 -41.41 -18.46
CA ARG A 712 22.32 -42.24 -18.66
C ARG A 712 22.58 -43.69 -18.34
N ILE A 713 22.07 -44.18 -17.22
CA ILE A 713 22.28 -45.55 -16.74
C ILE A 713 21.30 -46.50 -17.44
N HIS A 714 21.85 -47.34 -18.31
CA HIS A 714 21.16 -48.36 -19.11
C HIS A 714 21.55 -49.79 -18.70
N ALA A 715 22.09 -49.96 -17.49
CA ALA A 715 22.69 -51.21 -17.03
C ALA A 715 22.23 -51.62 -15.62
N THR A 716 22.10 -52.93 -15.39
CA THR A 716 21.78 -53.53 -14.07
C THR A 716 22.98 -53.55 -13.12
N ASN A 717 22.72 -53.43 -11.81
CA ASN A 717 23.72 -53.58 -10.74
C ASN A 717 24.82 -52.51 -10.81
N LEU A 718 24.41 -51.26 -10.62
CA LEU A 718 25.25 -50.07 -10.76
C LEU A 718 25.35 -49.32 -9.43
N ILE A 719 26.55 -48.87 -9.10
CA ILE A 719 26.84 -47.97 -7.98
C ILE A 719 27.42 -46.67 -8.56
N VAL A 720 26.90 -45.51 -8.17
CA VAL A 720 27.44 -44.19 -8.53
C VAL A 720 27.64 -43.38 -7.26
N ARG A 721 28.89 -43.02 -6.93
CA ARG A 721 29.21 -42.37 -5.65
C ARG A 721 30.19 -41.21 -5.75
N ASN A 722 30.10 -40.30 -4.79
CA ASN A 722 31.08 -39.23 -4.53
C ASN A 722 31.35 -38.31 -5.74
N LEU A 723 30.31 -37.98 -6.53
CA LEU A 723 30.44 -37.13 -7.71
C LEU A 723 29.64 -35.84 -7.60
N HIS A 724 30.26 -34.74 -8.01
CA HIS A 724 29.57 -33.48 -8.33
C HIS A 724 29.02 -33.56 -9.75
N PHE A 725 27.71 -33.35 -9.89
CA PHE A 725 26.95 -33.46 -11.12
C PHE A 725 26.34 -32.11 -11.49
N SER A 726 26.55 -31.68 -12.72
CA SER A 726 25.86 -30.53 -13.31
C SER A 726 25.68 -30.73 -14.82
N ASN A 727 24.74 -30.04 -15.45
CA ASN A 727 24.55 -30.13 -16.89
C ASN A 727 24.27 -28.74 -17.49
N PRO A 728 25.15 -28.20 -18.36
CA PRO A 728 24.92 -26.90 -19.01
C PRO A 728 23.97 -26.99 -20.23
N ARG A 729 23.50 -28.18 -20.63
CA ARG A 729 22.72 -28.41 -21.86
C ARG A 729 21.22 -28.43 -21.57
N SER A 730 20.48 -27.43 -22.04
CA SER A 730 19.01 -27.33 -21.89
C SER A 730 18.26 -28.55 -22.45
N GLY A 731 17.22 -29.01 -21.75
CA GLY A 731 16.33 -30.09 -22.20
C GLY A 731 16.91 -31.50 -22.03
N TYR A 732 17.85 -31.68 -21.11
CA TYR A 732 18.44 -32.97 -20.76
C TYR A 732 18.64 -33.07 -19.24
N ASP A 733 18.29 -34.22 -18.67
CA ASP A 733 18.58 -34.50 -17.26
C ASP A 733 20.08 -34.42 -16.96
N THR A 734 20.46 -34.38 -15.69
CA THR A 734 21.87 -34.55 -15.28
C THR A 734 22.21 -36.04 -15.11
N LEU A 735 21.32 -36.80 -14.47
CA LEU A 735 21.40 -38.26 -14.37
C LEU A 735 20.04 -38.88 -14.69
N THR A 736 19.97 -39.82 -15.62
CA THR A 736 18.76 -40.62 -15.88
C THR A 736 19.04 -42.10 -15.61
N ILE A 737 18.18 -42.77 -14.85
CA ILE A 737 18.16 -44.24 -14.70
C ILE A 737 16.94 -44.75 -15.47
N ASP A 738 17.15 -45.60 -16.48
CA ASP A 738 16.02 -46.16 -17.23
C ASP A 738 16.24 -47.57 -17.80
N SER A 739 15.14 -48.31 -17.95
CA SER A 739 15.07 -49.64 -18.58
C SER A 739 14.30 -49.58 -19.92
N GLY A 740 14.40 -48.46 -20.64
CA GLY A 740 13.74 -48.25 -21.92
C GLY A 740 14.38 -49.04 -23.07
N SER A 741 14.22 -48.59 -24.31
CA SER A 741 14.70 -49.28 -25.51
C SER A 741 16.21 -49.60 -25.46
N GLY A 742 16.55 -50.84 -25.08
CA GLY A 742 17.92 -51.34 -24.92
C GLY A 742 18.53 -51.18 -23.51
N GLY A 743 17.85 -50.51 -22.59
CA GLY A 743 18.30 -50.28 -21.22
C GLY A 743 17.85 -51.36 -20.24
N THR A 744 18.62 -51.55 -19.17
CA THR A 744 18.32 -52.51 -18.07
C THR A 744 18.44 -51.86 -16.68
N GLY A 745 18.32 -50.52 -16.57
CA GLY A 745 18.61 -49.71 -15.38
C GLY A 745 17.83 -50.11 -14.12
N ARG A 746 18.28 -51.17 -13.45
CA ARG A 746 17.69 -51.79 -12.25
C ARG A 746 18.80 -52.15 -11.27
N ILE A 747 18.48 -52.23 -9.97
CA ILE A 747 19.48 -52.52 -8.92
C ILE A 747 20.56 -51.42 -8.96
N VAL A 748 20.16 -50.17 -8.71
CA VAL A 748 21.03 -48.99 -8.85
C VAL A 748 21.12 -48.23 -7.53
N TRP A 749 22.34 -47.94 -7.09
CA TRP A 749 22.61 -47.14 -5.89
C TRP A 749 23.35 -45.86 -6.27
N VAL A 750 22.74 -44.70 -6.02
CA VAL A 750 23.35 -43.38 -6.21
C VAL A 750 23.55 -42.75 -4.84
N ASP A 751 24.79 -42.46 -4.46
CA ASP A 751 25.09 -42.13 -3.06
C ASP A 751 26.23 -41.15 -2.81
N HIS A 752 26.05 -40.20 -1.88
CA HIS A 752 26.98 -39.10 -1.64
C HIS A 752 27.33 -38.33 -2.92
N CYS A 753 26.34 -38.03 -3.76
CA CYS A 753 26.50 -37.20 -4.96
C CYS A 753 25.92 -35.80 -4.73
N THR A 754 26.53 -34.76 -5.31
CA THR A 754 25.99 -33.40 -5.29
C THR A 754 25.48 -33.04 -6.68
N PHE A 755 24.19 -32.79 -6.84
CA PHE A 755 23.58 -32.33 -8.07
C PHE A 755 23.28 -30.84 -7.98
N TYR A 756 23.76 -30.06 -8.95
CA TYR A 756 23.51 -28.63 -9.01
C TYR A 756 23.25 -28.10 -10.41
N ASN A 757 22.34 -27.12 -10.51
CA ASN A 757 21.97 -26.44 -11.75
C ASN A 757 21.59 -27.41 -12.88
N ALA A 758 20.70 -28.36 -12.59
CA ALA A 758 20.13 -29.21 -13.62
C ALA A 758 19.19 -28.38 -14.53
N PRO A 759 19.21 -28.58 -15.86
CA PRO A 759 18.38 -27.83 -16.79
C PRO A 759 17.15 -28.63 -17.28
N ASP A 760 17.02 -29.88 -16.81
CA ASP A 760 15.80 -30.71 -16.82
C ASP A 760 15.69 -31.40 -15.43
N GLY A 761 15.60 -32.72 -15.33
CA GLY A 761 15.72 -33.46 -14.07
C GLY A 761 17.16 -33.46 -13.50
N ALA A 762 17.31 -33.40 -12.17
CA ALA A 762 18.61 -33.63 -11.54
C ALA A 762 18.95 -35.13 -11.49
N LEU A 763 18.01 -35.96 -11.05
CA LEU A 763 18.08 -37.42 -11.12
C LEU A 763 16.68 -37.99 -11.38
N ASP A 764 16.46 -38.49 -12.59
CA ASP A 764 15.17 -39.05 -13.05
C ASP A 764 15.21 -40.57 -13.19
N ILE A 765 14.12 -41.24 -12.79
CA ILE A 765 13.97 -42.70 -12.74
C ILE A 765 12.75 -43.10 -13.58
N THR A 766 12.97 -43.66 -14.76
CA THR A 766 11.93 -43.77 -15.80
C THR A 766 11.94 -45.11 -16.54
N LYS A 767 10.94 -45.36 -17.39
CA LYS A 767 10.89 -46.48 -18.35
C LYS A 767 11.21 -47.83 -17.71
N GLY A 768 10.52 -48.16 -16.62
CA GLY A 768 10.70 -49.44 -15.92
C GLY A 768 12.00 -49.63 -15.13
N ALA A 769 12.74 -48.56 -14.82
CA ALA A 769 13.76 -48.62 -13.77
C ALA A 769 13.17 -49.09 -12.42
N ASP A 770 13.91 -49.89 -11.66
CA ASP A 770 13.37 -50.61 -10.51
C ASP A 770 14.48 -51.08 -9.56
N TYR A 771 14.19 -51.21 -8.27
CA TYR A 771 15.17 -51.42 -7.21
C TYR A 771 16.28 -50.36 -7.18
N VAL A 772 15.89 -49.10 -7.00
CA VAL A 772 16.82 -47.96 -6.93
C VAL A 772 16.91 -47.44 -5.49
N THR A 773 18.11 -47.06 -5.05
CA THR A 773 18.32 -46.28 -3.83
C THR A 773 19.09 -45.02 -4.17
N VAL A 774 18.57 -43.86 -3.75
CA VAL A 774 19.24 -42.57 -3.78
C VAL A 774 19.47 -42.14 -2.33
N SER A 775 20.73 -42.08 -1.90
CA SER A 775 21.05 -41.81 -0.49
C SER A 775 22.14 -40.77 -0.28
N TRP A 776 22.05 -39.98 0.78
CA TRP A 776 23.07 -38.99 1.13
C TRP A 776 23.43 -38.02 -0.02
N CYS A 777 22.56 -37.84 -1.00
CA CYS A 777 22.78 -36.92 -2.10
C CYS A 777 22.35 -35.51 -1.71
N LYS A 778 23.04 -34.48 -2.23
CA LYS A 778 22.65 -33.08 -2.11
C LYS A 778 22.10 -32.59 -3.45
N PHE A 779 20.96 -31.92 -3.41
CA PHE A 779 20.33 -31.25 -4.56
C PHE A 779 20.19 -29.76 -4.22
N HIS A 780 20.62 -28.88 -5.13
CA HIS A 780 20.40 -27.43 -5.01
C HIS A 780 20.50 -26.73 -6.37
N TYR A 781 19.93 -25.53 -6.49
CA TYR A 781 19.97 -24.73 -7.72
C TYR A 781 20.36 -23.30 -7.36
N ALA A 782 21.12 -22.64 -8.24
CA ALA A 782 21.32 -21.20 -8.16
C ALA A 782 19.99 -20.47 -8.40
N PRO A 783 19.73 -19.31 -7.77
CA PRO A 783 18.51 -18.55 -8.01
C PRO A 783 18.28 -18.23 -9.48
N ALA A 784 17.06 -18.44 -9.96
CA ALA A 784 16.61 -18.03 -11.29
C ALA A 784 16.99 -16.57 -11.61
N PRO A 785 17.65 -16.27 -12.74
CA PRO A 785 17.84 -14.90 -13.18
C PRO A 785 16.48 -14.18 -13.34
N PRO A 786 16.35 -12.89 -12.98
CA PRO A 786 15.09 -12.16 -13.09
C PRO A 786 14.48 -12.25 -14.50
N GLY A 787 13.23 -12.73 -14.58
CA GLY A 787 12.50 -12.90 -15.83
C GLY A 787 12.75 -14.24 -16.57
N GLN A 788 13.54 -15.16 -16.02
CA GLN A 788 13.69 -16.51 -16.56
C GLN A 788 13.01 -17.56 -15.67
N THR A 789 12.41 -18.57 -16.30
CA THR A 789 11.98 -19.80 -15.63
C THR A 789 13.07 -20.86 -15.79
N THR A 790 13.83 -21.09 -14.73
CA THR A 790 14.78 -22.21 -14.60
C THR A 790 14.03 -23.52 -14.30
N HIS A 791 14.51 -24.63 -14.85
CA HIS A 791 13.85 -25.93 -14.70
C HIS A 791 14.25 -26.61 -13.37
N GLU A 792 13.72 -26.06 -12.27
CA GLU A 792 14.07 -26.40 -10.88
C GLU A 792 13.37 -27.69 -10.37
N PHE A 793 13.26 -28.68 -11.25
CA PHE A 793 12.55 -29.95 -11.01
C PHE A 793 13.55 -31.07 -10.72
N VAL A 794 13.49 -31.67 -9.52
CA VAL A 794 14.64 -32.43 -9.00
C VAL A 794 14.64 -33.90 -9.42
N ASN A 795 13.59 -34.65 -9.08
CA ASN A 795 13.49 -36.10 -9.26
C ASN A 795 12.09 -36.56 -9.73
N LEU A 796 11.97 -37.02 -10.98
CA LEU A 796 10.79 -37.72 -11.47
C LEU A 796 10.93 -39.24 -11.29
N ILE A 797 9.82 -39.89 -10.90
CA ILE A 797 9.66 -41.35 -10.94
C ILE A 797 8.46 -41.67 -11.83
N GLY A 798 8.71 -42.36 -12.94
CA GLY A 798 7.73 -42.59 -14.01
C GLY A 798 7.59 -41.36 -14.92
N SER A 799 8.04 -41.48 -16.16
CA SER A 799 8.11 -40.38 -17.14
C SER A 799 6.74 -39.87 -17.59
N SER A 800 5.75 -40.76 -17.69
CA SER A 800 4.40 -40.45 -18.15
C SER A 800 3.34 -41.29 -17.45
N ASP A 801 2.07 -40.92 -17.58
CA ASP A 801 0.91 -41.68 -17.08
C ASP A 801 0.69 -43.00 -17.89
N SER A 802 1.63 -43.37 -18.78
CA SER A 802 1.71 -44.67 -19.47
C SER A 802 3.01 -45.44 -19.17
N ASP A 803 3.89 -44.89 -18.34
CA ASP A 803 5.13 -45.52 -17.88
C ASP A 803 4.82 -46.48 -16.71
N ASN A 804 3.88 -47.41 -16.92
CA ASN A 804 3.27 -48.22 -15.86
C ASN A 804 4.17 -49.39 -15.44
N TYR A 805 5.07 -49.12 -14.48
CA TYR A 805 5.99 -50.09 -13.88
C TYR A 805 6.06 -49.94 -12.36
N PRO A 806 6.54 -50.96 -11.60
CA PRO A 806 6.49 -50.94 -10.13
C PRO A 806 7.36 -49.91 -9.39
N PHE A 807 8.32 -49.27 -10.09
CA PHE A 807 9.37 -48.37 -9.57
C PHE A 807 9.62 -48.47 -8.05
N ARG A 808 10.28 -49.55 -7.61
CA ARG A 808 10.68 -49.67 -6.20
C ARG A 808 11.91 -48.82 -5.95
N VAL A 809 11.70 -47.69 -5.29
CA VAL A 809 12.72 -46.66 -5.08
C VAL A 809 12.79 -46.23 -3.61
N THR A 810 14.00 -46.07 -3.10
CA THR A 810 14.24 -45.50 -1.77
C THR A 810 14.99 -44.18 -1.90
N PHE A 811 14.48 -43.13 -1.26
CA PHE A 811 15.21 -41.87 -1.04
C PHE A 811 15.49 -41.74 0.45
N HIS A 812 16.75 -41.73 0.88
CA HIS A 812 17.08 -41.49 2.28
C HIS A 812 18.26 -40.58 2.54
N HIS A 813 18.19 -39.78 3.61
CA HIS A 813 19.29 -38.90 4.04
C HIS A 813 19.74 -37.90 2.96
N ASN A 814 18.89 -37.61 1.97
CA ASN A 814 19.18 -36.62 0.94
C ASN A 814 18.87 -35.20 1.44
N TRP A 815 19.65 -34.23 0.97
CA TRP A 815 19.43 -32.81 1.21
C TRP A 815 18.80 -32.16 -0.03
N TYR A 816 17.57 -31.67 0.11
CA TYR A 816 16.92 -30.77 -0.83
C TYR A 816 17.09 -29.33 -0.33
N GLY A 817 18.07 -28.62 -0.89
CA GLY A 817 18.45 -27.27 -0.45
C GLY A 817 17.88 -26.15 -1.32
N GLU A 818 18.48 -24.97 -1.19
CA GLU A 818 18.11 -23.75 -1.91
C GLU A 818 17.92 -23.97 -3.42
N GLY A 819 16.89 -23.34 -3.98
CA GLY A 819 16.56 -23.39 -5.40
C GLY A 819 15.81 -24.64 -5.89
N CYS A 820 15.72 -25.73 -5.10
CA CYS A 820 14.85 -26.86 -5.45
C CYS A 820 13.36 -26.45 -5.38
N ARG A 821 12.61 -26.50 -6.49
CA ARG A 821 11.18 -26.11 -6.47
C ARG A 821 10.18 -27.24 -6.45
N GLU A 822 10.45 -28.33 -7.15
CA GLU A 822 9.46 -29.37 -7.42
C GLU A 822 10.06 -30.76 -7.56
N ARG A 823 9.20 -31.78 -7.41
CA ARG A 823 9.51 -33.19 -7.65
C ARG A 823 10.62 -33.71 -6.74
N MET A 824 10.37 -33.84 -5.44
CA MET A 824 11.38 -34.28 -4.47
C MET A 824 10.98 -35.55 -3.65
N PRO A 825 10.53 -36.66 -4.27
CA PRO A 825 10.28 -36.89 -5.71
C PRO A 825 8.82 -36.64 -6.15
N SER A 826 8.57 -36.61 -7.47
CA SER A 826 7.21 -36.74 -8.04
C SER A 826 7.02 -38.14 -8.62
N VAL A 827 6.03 -38.89 -8.15
CA VAL A 827 5.92 -40.34 -8.32
C VAL A 827 4.66 -40.76 -9.08
N ARG A 828 4.81 -41.61 -10.09
CA ARG A 828 3.74 -42.39 -10.75
C ARG A 828 4.00 -43.89 -10.56
N PHE A 829 2.96 -44.69 -10.29
CA PHE A 829 2.96 -46.16 -10.14
C PHE A 829 3.89 -46.77 -9.07
N GLY A 830 4.95 -46.05 -8.69
CA GLY A 830 6.05 -46.56 -7.88
C GLY A 830 5.70 -46.81 -6.42
N ARG A 831 6.33 -47.85 -5.87
CA ARG A 831 6.37 -48.14 -4.44
C ARG A 831 7.59 -47.49 -3.81
N VAL A 832 7.44 -46.26 -3.34
CA VAL A 832 8.56 -45.40 -2.96
C VAL A 832 8.62 -45.20 -1.44
N HIS A 833 9.81 -45.35 -0.88
CA HIS A 833 10.08 -45.08 0.53
C HIS A 833 11.00 -43.86 0.65
N VAL A 834 10.54 -42.82 1.32
CA VAL A 834 11.21 -41.53 1.49
C VAL A 834 11.44 -41.32 2.99
N PHE A 835 12.66 -41.53 3.49
CA PHE A 835 12.93 -41.42 4.93
C PHE A 835 14.19 -40.65 5.33
N ASN A 836 14.13 -39.93 6.45
CA ASN A 836 15.24 -39.11 6.96
C ASN A 836 15.86 -38.12 5.95
N ASN A 837 15.11 -37.63 4.96
CA ASN A 837 15.56 -36.57 4.07
C ASN A 837 15.33 -35.20 4.71
N PHE A 838 16.19 -34.22 4.38
CA PHE A 838 16.08 -32.84 4.85
C PHE A 838 15.66 -31.91 3.70
N TYR A 839 14.57 -31.18 3.90
CA TYR A 839 14.01 -30.24 2.95
C TYR A 839 14.12 -28.82 3.51
N ASP A 840 15.03 -28.02 2.95
CA ASP A 840 15.32 -26.61 3.29
C ASP A 840 15.36 -25.79 1.99
N CYS A 841 14.28 -25.90 1.22
CA CYS A 841 14.14 -25.34 -0.12
C CYS A 841 13.09 -24.22 -0.12
N ARG A 842 13.44 -23.08 0.47
CA ARG A 842 12.55 -21.91 0.56
C ARG A 842 12.03 -21.50 -0.82
N TYR A 843 10.73 -21.18 -0.89
CA TYR A 843 9.99 -20.85 -2.13
C TYR A 843 9.79 -22.00 -3.11
N ASN A 844 9.91 -23.25 -2.67
CA ASN A 844 9.44 -24.39 -3.46
C ASN A 844 7.91 -24.33 -3.70
N ASN A 845 7.42 -25.07 -4.69
CA ASN A 845 5.99 -25.21 -4.93
C ASN A 845 5.41 -26.40 -4.14
N TYR A 846 6.13 -27.53 -4.12
CA TYR A 846 5.88 -28.72 -3.29
C TYR A 846 7.16 -29.55 -3.18
N CYS A 847 7.27 -30.38 -2.15
CA CYS A 847 8.35 -31.37 -2.04
C CYS A 847 7.93 -32.69 -2.69
N ILE A 848 7.20 -33.55 -1.98
CA ILE A 848 6.83 -34.90 -2.44
C ILE A 848 5.47 -34.84 -3.16
N ARG A 849 5.33 -35.52 -4.30
CA ARG A 849 4.04 -35.59 -5.02
C ARG A 849 3.69 -37.01 -5.43
N THR A 850 2.51 -37.49 -5.04
CA THR A 850 1.92 -38.71 -5.63
C THR A 850 1.07 -38.38 -6.85
N ARG A 851 1.12 -39.25 -7.85
CA ARG A 851 0.31 -39.22 -9.09
C ARG A 851 -0.40 -40.56 -9.24
N ILE A 852 -0.88 -40.88 -10.44
CA ILE A 852 -1.56 -42.13 -10.78
C ILE A 852 -0.87 -43.37 -10.17
N ASP A 853 -1.67 -44.19 -9.46
CA ASP A 853 -1.32 -45.49 -8.84
C ASP A 853 -0.02 -45.55 -7.99
N ALA A 854 0.57 -44.40 -7.61
CA ALA A 854 1.75 -44.37 -6.77
C ALA A 854 1.44 -44.76 -5.31
N GLU A 855 2.36 -45.45 -4.64
CA GLU A 855 2.30 -45.69 -3.20
C GLU A 855 3.58 -45.14 -2.54
N VAL A 856 3.44 -44.15 -1.64
CA VAL A 856 4.61 -43.48 -1.06
C VAL A 856 4.55 -43.47 0.48
N LEU A 857 5.56 -44.07 1.11
CA LEU A 857 5.81 -43.95 2.55
C LEU A 857 6.80 -42.80 2.79
N VAL A 858 6.39 -41.82 3.59
CA VAL A 858 7.15 -40.62 3.97
C VAL A 858 7.42 -40.69 5.47
N GLU A 859 8.61 -41.11 5.88
CA GLU A 859 8.91 -41.49 7.27
C GLU A 859 10.08 -40.70 7.89
N ASN A 860 9.88 -40.08 9.06
CA ASN A 860 10.92 -39.37 9.81
C ASN A 860 11.78 -38.36 8.98
N ASN A 861 11.19 -37.67 8.00
CA ASN A 861 11.85 -36.57 7.28
C ASN A 861 11.70 -35.25 8.05
N TYR A 862 12.57 -34.28 7.77
CA TYR A 862 12.48 -32.94 8.34
C TYR A 862 12.24 -31.90 7.22
N PHE A 863 11.16 -31.15 7.36
CA PHE A 863 10.76 -30.10 6.43
C PHE A 863 10.88 -28.74 7.12
N LEU A 864 11.59 -27.79 6.51
CA LEU A 864 11.91 -26.49 7.06
C LEU A 864 11.60 -25.37 6.05
N ASN A 865 10.70 -24.44 6.39
CA ASN A 865 10.36 -23.27 5.55
C ASN A 865 9.84 -23.61 4.13
N VAL A 866 9.26 -24.80 3.93
CA VAL A 866 8.76 -25.27 2.63
C VAL A 866 7.24 -25.14 2.48
N GLN A 867 6.79 -24.95 1.25
CA GLN A 867 5.39 -25.09 0.85
C GLN A 867 5.10 -26.55 0.45
N ASN A 868 3.91 -27.05 0.76
CA ASN A 868 3.41 -28.39 0.42
C ASN A 868 4.47 -29.50 0.63
N PRO A 869 4.80 -29.87 1.88
CA PRO A 869 5.70 -30.99 2.21
C PRO A 869 5.36 -32.27 1.44
N TRP A 870 4.07 -32.51 1.21
CA TRP A 870 3.58 -33.51 0.27
C TRP A 870 2.23 -33.10 -0.34
N GLU A 871 1.88 -33.67 -1.49
CA GLU A 871 0.57 -33.47 -2.13
C GLU A 871 0.20 -34.63 -3.09
N ARG A 872 -1.08 -34.69 -3.51
CA ARG A 872 -1.56 -35.65 -4.51
C ARG A 872 -2.06 -34.93 -5.75
N TYR A 873 -1.45 -35.22 -6.90
CA TYR A 873 -1.90 -34.72 -8.21
C TYR A 873 -2.84 -35.74 -8.85
N VAL A 874 -4.10 -35.36 -9.05
CA VAL A 874 -5.17 -36.23 -9.55
C VAL A 874 -5.38 -35.99 -11.05
N THR A 875 -4.79 -36.86 -11.88
CA THR A 875 -5.20 -37.08 -13.28
C THR A 875 -6.27 -38.18 -13.36
N GLY A 876 -6.75 -38.47 -14.57
CA GLY A 876 -7.56 -39.67 -14.81
C GLY A 876 -6.77 -40.94 -14.48
N GLY A 877 -7.43 -41.93 -13.87
CA GLY A 877 -6.80 -43.11 -13.28
C GLY A 877 -7.04 -43.17 -11.78
N THR A 878 -6.42 -44.14 -11.08
CA THR A 878 -6.49 -44.21 -9.62
C THR A 878 -5.59 -43.12 -9.01
N PRO A 879 -6.09 -42.26 -8.10
CA PRO A 879 -5.23 -41.36 -7.36
C PRO A 879 -4.21 -42.14 -6.51
N GLY A 880 -2.95 -41.69 -6.49
CA GLY A 880 -1.92 -42.28 -5.64
C GLY A 880 -2.23 -42.19 -4.14
N LYS A 881 -1.50 -42.98 -3.36
CA LYS A 881 -1.59 -43.08 -1.92
C LYS A 881 -0.33 -42.56 -1.26
N LEU A 882 -0.48 -41.81 -0.17
CA LEU A 882 0.64 -41.34 0.64
C LEU A 882 0.39 -41.58 2.12
N ARG A 883 1.37 -42.18 2.79
CA ARG A 883 1.40 -42.28 4.25
C ARG A 883 2.60 -41.51 4.79
N ALA A 884 2.35 -40.56 5.69
CA ALA A 884 3.34 -39.72 6.33
C ALA A 884 3.37 -40.04 7.83
N VAL A 885 4.52 -40.46 8.36
CA VAL A 885 4.67 -40.84 9.77
C VAL A 885 5.96 -40.28 10.35
N GLY A 886 5.89 -39.75 11.58
CA GLY A 886 7.06 -39.26 12.34
C GLY A 886 7.82 -38.07 11.74
N ASN A 887 7.34 -37.45 10.65
CA ASN A 887 7.98 -36.29 10.04
C ASN A 887 7.83 -35.02 10.90
N ILE A 888 8.84 -34.15 10.86
CA ILE A 888 8.77 -32.80 11.46
C ILE A 888 8.47 -31.77 10.38
N LEU A 889 7.44 -30.94 10.63
CA LEU A 889 7.01 -29.84 9.78
C LEU A 889 7.30 -28.51 10.48
N ASN A 890 8.50 -27.95 10.29
CA ASN A 890 8.90 -26.68 10.89
C ASN A 890 8.63 -25.52 9.90
N ASN A 891 7.78 -24.58 10.31
CA ASN A 891 7.38 -23.41 9.51
C ASN A 891 6.96 -23.75 8.06
N CYS A 892 6.20 -24.84 7.89
CA CYS A 892 5.73 -25.30 6.60
C CYS A 892 4.36 -24.71 6.25
N THR A 893 4.12 -24.40 4.97
CA THR A 893 2.84 -23.84 4.49
C THR A 893 2.12 -24.78 3.55
N TRP A 894 0.80 -24.59 3.41
CA TRP A 894 -0.08 -25.39 2.57
C TRP A 894 -0.82 -24.47 1.60
N SER A 895 -0.65 -24.68 0.29
CA SER A 895 -1.14 -23.79 -0.75
C SER A 895 -1.68 -24.55 -1.96
N ALA A 896 -2.89 -24.21 -2.39
CA ALA A 896 -3.57 -24.82 -3.54
C ALA A 896 -3.57 -23.94 -4.81
N THR A 897 -3.03 -22.71 -4.74
CA THR A 897 -3.15 -21.72 -5.83
C THR A 897 -2.30 -22.05 -7.06
N TRP A 898 -1.25 -22.87 -6.93
CA TRP A 898 -0.32 -23.20 -8.01
C TRP A 898 -0.74 -24.41 -8.86
N THR A 899 -1.86 -25.06 -8.55
CA THR A 899 -2.04 -26.47 -8.92
C THR A 899 -3.43 -26.81 -9.49
N ARG A 900 -3.52 -26.88 -10.82
CA ARG A 900 -4.70 -27.41 -11.53
C ARG A 900 -4.81 -28.93 -11.31
N GLY A 901 -5.77 -29.37 -10.48
CA GLY A 901 -6.04 -30.80 -10.25
C GLY A 901 -5.24 -31.46 -9.13
N VAL A 902 -4.63 -30.69 -8.23
CA VAL A 902 -4.02 -31.25 -6.99
C VAL A 902 -5.02 -31.22 -5.85
N GLN A 903 -4.94 -32.25 -5.02
CA GLN A 903 -5.54 -32.32 -3.70
C GLN A 903 -4.41 -32.28 -2.66
N LEU A 904 -4.51 -31.37 -1.69
CA LEU A 904 -3.69 -31.39 -0.48
C LEU A 904 -4.27 -32.46 0.46
N ILE A 905 -3.44 -33.37 0.95
CA ILE A 905 -3.89 -34.59 1.63
C ILE A 905 -3.04 -34.87 2.87
N PRO A 906 -3.65 -35.05 4.06
CA PRO A 906 -2.97 -35.63 5.22
C PRO A 906 -2.50 -37.05 4.88
N GLY A 907 -1.24 -37.36 5.16
CA GLY A 907 -0.61 -38.63 4.76
C GLY A 907 -1.09 -39.83 5.61
N GLU A 908 -2.35 -40.21 5.48
CA GLU A 908 -2.99 -41.25 6.30
C GLU A 908 -3.45 -42.46 5.48
N ASP A 909 -3.05 -42.57 4.20
CA ASP A 909 -3.49 -43.67 3.33
C ASP A 909 -2.90 -45.03 3.78
N GLU A 910 -3.72 -46.09 3.71
CA GLU A 910 -3.24 -47.46 3.86
C GLU A 910 -2.47 -47.90 2.61
N LEU A 911 -1.13 -47.97 2.73
CA LEU A 911 -0.23 -48.53 1.73
C LEU A 911 -0.28 -50.06 1.72
N GLY A 912 0.09 -50.65 0.57
CA GLY A 912 0.21 -52.09 0.39
C GLY A 912 1.36 -52.71 1.21
N PRO A 913 1.42 -54.06 1.23
CA PRO A 913 2.34 -54.80 2.11
C PRO A 913 3.82 -54.57 1.82
N GLU A 914 4.18 -54.06 0.64
CA GLU A 914 5.57 -53.71 0.27
C GLU A 914 6.07 -52.40 0.94
N LEU A 915 5.21 -51.63 1.61
CA LEU A 915 5.55 -50.37 2.30
C LEU A 915 4.96 -50.29 3.72
N ASN A 916 4.50 -51.42 4.29
CA ASN A 916 3.85 -51.40 5.61
C ASN A 916 4.14 -52.69 6.42
N PRO A 917 5.37 -52.88 6.93
CA PRO A 917 6.58 -52.06 6.71
C PRO A 917 7.32 -52.44 5.41
N PRO A 918 8.32 -51.65 4.96
CA PRO A 918 9.19 -52.03 3.83
C PRO A 918 9.92 -53.36 4.08
N PRO A 919 10.19 -54.19 3.04
CA PRO A 919 10.69 -55.56 3.19
C PRO A 919 12.21 -55.67 3.42
N TYR A 920 12.90 -54.55 3.69
CA TYR A 920 14.35 -54.50 3.93
C TYR A 920 14.66 -53.85 5.28
N PRO A 921 15.77 -54.21 5.93
CA PRO A 921 16.25 -53.50 7.11
C PRO A 921 16.74 -52.09 6.73
N TYR A 922 16.51 -51.13 7.61
CA TYR A 922 17.01 -49.77 7.52
C TYR A 922 17.27 -49.22 8.92
N VAL A 923 18.24 -48.32 9.03
CA VAL A 923 18.48 -47.54 10.26
C VAL A 923 17.82 -46.19 10.07
N MET A 924 16.93 -45.86 11.00
CA MET A 924 16.20 -44.61 11.03
C MET A 924 16.78 -43.73 12.13
N HIS A 925 17.14 -42.49 11.80
CA HIS A 925 17.43 -41.47 12.81
C HIS A 925 16.13 -40.81 13.26
N GLU A 926 16.12 -40.27 14.47
CA GLU A 926 15.04 -39.40 14.94
C GLU A 926 14.88 -38.22 13.98
N ALA A 927 13.63 -37.86 13.65
CA ALA A 927 13.38 -36.83 12.64
C ALA A 927 14.06 -35.49 13.00
N ALA A 928 14.15 -35.14 14.28
CA ALA A 928 14.85 -33.94 14.76
C ALA A 928 16.37 -33.95 14.50
N ALA A 929 16.99 -35.13 14.36
CA ALA A 929 18.42 -35.29 14.09
C ALA A 929 18.76 -35.18 12.59
N VAL A 930 17.76 -35.28 11.72
CA VAL A 930 17.94 -35.30 10.26
C VAL A 930 18.67 -34.06 9.73
N PRO A 931 18.34 -32.82 10.13
CA PRO A 931 19.09 -31.64 9.66
C PRO A 931 20.59 -31.74 9.99
N PHE A 932 20.94 -32.15 11.23
CA PHE A 932 22.33 -32.32 11.64
C PHE A 932 23.06 -33.34 10.76
N TYR A 933 22.53 -34.55 10.65
CA TYR A 933 23.18 -35.61 9.88
C TYR A 933 23.30 -35.23 8.39
N VAL A 934 22.20 -34.78 7.79
CA VAL A 934 22.13 -34.52 6.36
C VAL A 934 22.99 -33.30 5.96
N GLN A 935 23.00 -32.21 6.73
CA GLN A 935 23.86 -31.05 6.41
C GLN A 935 25.36 -31.36 6.57
N ASN A 936 25.73 -32.21 7.53
CA ASN A 936 27.14 -32.58 7.73
C ASN A 936 27.64 -33.59 6.71
N TYR A 937 26.83 -34.59 6.36
CA TYR A 937 27.30 -35.78 5.64
C TYR A 937 26.74 -35.95 4.22
N ALA A 938 25.64 -35.28 3.81
CA ALA A 938 25.14 -35.43 2.44
C ALA A 938 25.93 -34.61 1.40
N GLY A 939 26.12 -35.20 0.22
CA GLY A 939 26.82 -34.64 -0.94
C GLY A 939 28.20 -35.26 -1.19
N ALA A 940 28.76 -34.95 -2.36
CA ALA A 940 30.12 -35.35 -2.73
C ALA A 940 31.18 -34.61 -1.91
N GLY A 941 32.28 -35.29 -1.62
CA GLY A 941 33.35 -34.82 -0.75
C GLY A 941 33.04 -34.82 0.74
N LYS A 942 32.03 -35.61 1.17
CA LYS A 942 31.67 -35.84 2.57
C LYS A 942 32.07 -37.25 3.03
N TRP A 943 32.03 -37.51 4.34
CA TRP A 943 32.21 -38.86 4.90
C TRP A 943 31.42 -39.90 4.10
N PRO A 944 31.98 -41.06 3.69
CA PRO A 944 33.32 -41.58 4.03
C PRO A 944 34.45 -41.16 3.07
N PHE A 945 34.21 -40.22 2.17
CA PHE A 945 35.14 -39.81 1.10
C PHE A 945 35.89 -38.50 1.38
N GLY A 946 35.29 -37.63 2.20
CA GLY A 946 35.86 -36.39 2.72
C GLY A 946 36.54 -36.56 4.09
N PRO A 947 37.29 -35.54 4.53
CA PRO A 947 37.88 -35.47 5.87
C PRO A 947 36.83 -35.31 6.99
#